data_AF-A0A7X8X6X8-F1
#
_entry.id   AF-A0A7X8X6X8-F1
#
_cell.length_a   1.000
_cell.length_b   1.000
_cell.length_c   1.000
_cell.angle_alpha   90.00
_cell.angle_beta   90.00
_cell.angle_gamma   90.00
#
_symmetry.space_group_name_H-M   'P 1'
#
loop_
_entity.id
_entity.type
_entity.pdbx_description
1 polymer ?
#
loop_
_entity_poly.entity_id
_entity_poly.type
_entity_poly.pdbx_seq_one_letter_code
_entity_poly.pdbx_strand_id
1 'polypeptide(L)'
;MVIITHSIIIQNQKSMDSFLQHQPIFAEAISNKRVSVCEWVESGTTIDTALPELNSLTEDKREWCAIIVRYLDGPCMASCETDPKNPYDFLVNKEGSDTVEESQIPLVRLTHMLGGLPPLEIHFKSEIIDEEYKSPRTIYVPIEDKERKRAHQALEEKYQFDGKRPSSIILVTLQGKYDQEEENLDHIWKCPHAKESERSTFWKRNHYPSICRFLVYDFVRHGPVQKDADDFAFWYSVLLLSTNEWDSGTLQAYRLYSLNLLMDQDNMTESFQRLANRLQDAKWTIERNIKRSIESQISDEADLPQYKVEVPVFLNLPKSGERIVDSAKFSLLSRGSNSDLAMWYEQKGKVEEELATSIRQVERALDRTADNMRLKCSCTEEEVEPLNKYQEEDLQRELHDLHRQIVDIQGMLPSEDVLCSDEMHEISENVRQSLLGRVMKGPAIISFIIVSLLILFSALPAFIQWLQFGRESILAWISIVALGVLLAGLAAIGALVSQKAKLNSRIDSYNRYITGVYSQLVKEAGNYSDYMSNIASHSRGSSYRRLSKRKKHIAYSEYSANHQHMRAINGLLGRLKKWSRAFYLDVDFTSRQPEVRMDVDTSVSPIENKLYAFDVGRPHSVEVNSSGMTVEALHNFANRIEIVGEELYDDE
;
A
#
# COMPACT_ATOMS: atom_id res chain seq x y z
N MET A 1 12.69 -13.83 -43.42
CA MET A 1 13.85 -14.05 -42.54
C MET A 1 13.28 -14.18 -41.14
N VAL A 2 13.44 -15.36 -40.55
CA VAL A 2 12.77 -15.76 -39.30
C VAL A 2 13.49 -15.04 -38.16
N ILE A 3 12.72 -14.40 -37.29
CA ILE A 3 13.21 -13.75 -36.08
C ILE A 3 13.39 -14.87 -35.06
N ILE A 4 14.52 -14.92 -34.33
CA ILE A 4 14.66 -15.81 -33.17
C ILE A 4 13.40 -15.75 -32.32
N THR A 5 12.79 -16.90 -32.07
CA THR A 5 11.54 -16.99 -31.33
C THR A 5 11.73 -16.59 -29.85
N HIS A 6 12.89 -16.93 -29.24
CA HIS A 6 13.29 -16.54 -27.89
C HIS A 6 14.71 -17.04 -27.55
N SER A 7 15.53 -16.27 -26.82
CA SER A 7 16.83 -16.73 -26.28
C SER A 7 16.88 -16.62 -24.76
N ILE A 8 17.55 -17.57 -24.10
CA ILE A 8 17.76 -17.57 -22.65
C ILE A 8 19.26 -17.47 -22.36
N ILE A 9 19.66 -16.38 -21.72
CA ILE A 9 21.02 -16.18 -21.21
C ILE A 9 21.12 -16.90 -19.87
N ILE A 10 21.98 -17.90 -19.80
CA ILE A 10 22.23 -18.73 -18.63
C ILE A 10 23.60 -18.36 -18.06
N GLN A 11 23.63 -17.95 -16.80
CA GLN A 11 24.87 -17.48 -16.16
C GLN A 11 24.84 -17.71 -14.66
N ASN A 12 26.01 -17.91 -14.05
CA ASN A 12 26.11 -18.02 -12.60
C ASN A 12 25.92 -16.66 -11.90
N GLN A 13 25.76 -16.69 -10.58
CA GLN A 13 25.53 -15.48 -9.77
C GLN A 13 26.61 -14.40 -9.95
N LYS A 14 27.90 -14.78 -10.03
CA LYS A 14 28.99 -13.79 -10.21
C LYS A 14 28.92 -13.09 -11.56
N SER A 15 28.58 -13.83 -12.62
CA SER A 15 28.40 -13.27 -13.97
C SER A 15 27.14 -12.41 -14.02
N MET A 16 26.08 -12.78 -13.29
CA MET A 16 24.85 -11.98 -13.13
C MET A 16 25.14 -10.59 -12.57
N ASP A 17 25.99 -10.48 -11.55
CA ASP A 17 26.35 -9.19 -10.95
C ASP A 17 27.06 -8.25 -11.96
N SER A 18 27.84 -8.81 -12.89
CA SER A 18 28.46 -8.07 -14.00
C SER A 18 27.44 -7.71 -15.09
N PHE A 19 26.54 -8.64 -15.41
CA PHE A 19 25.44 -8.41 -16.35
C PHE A 19 24.56 -7.24 -15.90
N LEU A 20 24.22 -7.12 -14.62
CA LEU A 20 23.42 -6.00 -14.08
C LEU A 20 24.05 -4.63 -14.32
N GLN A 21 25.36 -4.55 -14.53
CA GLN A 21 26.03 -3.30 -14.90
C GLN A 21 25.78 -2.91 -16.36
N HIS A 22 25.54 -3.91 -17.22
CA HIS A 22 25.34 -3.78 -18.68
C HIS A 22 23.87 -4.00 -19.10
N GLN A 23 22.97 -4.34 -18.17
CA GLN A 23 21.53 -4.51 -18.39
C GLN A 23 20.84 -3.38 -19.18
N PRO A 24 21.22 -2.09 -19.07
CA PRO A 24 20.69 -1.02 -19.94
C PRO A 24 20.76 -1.31 -21.44
N ILE A 25 21.75 -2.09 -21.88
CA ILE A 25 21.94 -2.51 -23.28
C ILE A 25 20.90 -3.56 -23.68
N PHE A 26 20.50 -4.43 -22.74
CA PHE A 26 19.55 -5.53 -22.92
C PHE A 26 18.10 -5.15 -22.62
N ALA A 27 17.84 -3.99 -21.99
CA ALA A 27 16.54 -3.62 -21.45
C ALA A 27 15.39 -3.76 -22.46
N GLU A 28 15.59 -3.32 -23.72
CA GLU A 28 14.58 -3.46 -24.78
C GLU A 28 14.34 -4.94 -25.18
N ALA A 29 15.41 -5.72 -25.30
CA ALA A 29 15.33 -7.13 -25.66
C ALA A 29 14.56 -7.94 -24.60
N ILE A 30 14.76 -7.58 -23.33
CA ILE A 30 14.08 -8.17 -22.18
C ILE A 30 12.61 -7.71 -22.14
N SER A 31 12.32 -6.41 -22.29
CA SER A 31 10.95 -5.90 -22.26
C SER A 31 10.08 -6.47 -23.39
N ASN A 32 10.68 -6.72 -24.55
CA ASN A 32 10.02 -7.34 -25.70
C ASN A 32 9.98 -8.88 -25.63
N LYS A 33 10.42 -9.49 -24.52
CA LYS A 33 10.48 -10.94 -24.30
C LYS A 33 11.24 -11.69 -25.39
N ARG A 34 12.23 -11.05 -26.04
CA ARG A 34 13.14 -11.70 -26.99
C ARG A 34 14.26 -12.44 -26.26
N VAL A 35 14.71 -11.87 -25.15
CA VAL A 35 15.76 -12.43 -24.29
C VAL A 35 15.26 -12.54 -22.87
N SER A 36 15.44 -13.70 -22.26
CA SER A 36 15.29 -13.92 -20.82
C SER A 36 16.64 -14.24 -20.20
N VAL A 37 16.76 -14.04 -18.90
CA VAL A 37 17.98 -14.35 -18.14
C VAL A 37 17.63 -15.36 -17.06
N CYS A 38 18.45 -16.40 -16.91
CA CYS A 38 18.26 -17.48 -15.95
C CYS A 38 19.54 -17.68 -15.14
N GLU A 39 19.41 -17.77 -13.81
CA GLU A 39 20.53 -18.06 -12.92
C GLU A 39 20.91 -19.54 -12.99
N TRP A 40 22.21 -19.81 -13.14
CA TRP A 40 22.78 -21.14 -13.11
C TRP A 40 23.40 -21.46 -11.74
N VAL A 41 22.84 -22.48 -11.09
CA VAL A 41 23.37 -23.06 -9.85
C VAL A 41 24.35 -24.18 -10.19
N GLU A 42 25.65 -23.89 -10.13
CA GLU A 42 26.72 -24.82 -10.55
C GLU A 42 26.73 -26.15 -9.77
N SER A 43 26.22 -26.19 -8.54
CA SER A 43 26.12 -27.40 -7.72
C SER A 43 24.91 -28.28 -8.06
N GLY A 44 23.98 -27.79 -8.88
CA GLY A 44 22.80 -28.53 -9.30
C GLY A 44 23.17 -29.79 -10.11
N THR A 45 22.43 -30.88 -9.87
CA THR A 45 22.64 -32.19 -10.51
C THR A 45 21.45 -32.64 -11.35
N THR A 46 20.38 -31.87 -11.37
CA THR A 46 19.21 -32.04 -12.24
C THR A 46 18.82 -30.69 -12.83
N ILE A 47 17.98 -30.66 -13.87
CA ILE A 47 17.56 -29.40 -14.50
C ILE A 47 16.86 -28.49 -13.50
N ASP A 48 15.92 -29.02 -12.70
CA ASP A 48 15.17 -28.23 -11.72
C ASP A 48 16.05 -27.66 -10.60
N THR A 49 17.16 -28.32 -10.27
CA THR A 49 18.10 -27.84 -9.25
C THR A 49 19.18 -26.91 -9.81
N ALA A 50 19.58 -27.11 -11.07
CA ALA A 50 20.59 -26.29 -11.73
C ALA A 50 20.01 -25.01 -12.35
N LEU A 51 18.76 -25.05 -12.83
CA LEU A 51 18.05 -23.97 -13.52
C LEU A 51 16.58 -23.92 -13.06
N PRO A 52 16.30 -23.52 -11.80
CA PRO A 52 14.96 -23.59 -11.22
C PRO A 52 13.91 -22.75 -11.97
N GLU A 53 14.34 -21.69 -12.66
CA GLU A 53 13.45 -20.77 -13.39
C GLU A 53 13.22 -21.20 -14.86
N LEU A 54 13.90 -22.24 -15.35
CA LEU A 54 13.88 -22.56 -16.79
C LEU A 54 12.48 -22.90 -17.31
N ASN A 55 11.69 -23.63 -16.53
CA ASN A 55 10.34 -24.04 -16.92
C ASN A 55 9.43 -22.83 -17.14
N SER A 56 9.44 -21.85 -16.22
CA SER A 56 8.59 -20.67 -16.32
C SER A 56 9.00 -19.75 -17.49
N LEU A 57 10.27 -19.78 -17.89
CA LEU A 57 10.79 -19.00 -19.02
C LEU A 57 10.52 -19.64 -20.39
N THR A 58 10.25 -20.96 -20.44
CA THR A 58 10.16 -21.73 -21.69
C THR A 58 8.76 -22.30 -21.98
N GLU A 59 7.85 -22.35 -21.01
CA GLU A 59 6.53 -23.01 -21.13
C GLU A 59 5.70 -22.51 -22.34
N ASP A 60 5.73 -21.21 -22.62
CA ASP A 60 4.98 -20.59 -23.71
C ASP A 60 5.74 -20.57 -25.05
N LYS A 61 6.99 -21.06 -25.09
CA LYS A 61 7.88 -20.96 -26.26
C LYS A 61 7.81 -22.19 -27.14
N ARG A 62 7.71 -21.97 -28.46
CA ARG A 62 7.72 -23.08 -29.43
C ARG A 62 9.12 -23.63 -29.68
N GLU A 63 10.09 -22.74 -29.69
CA GLU A 63 11.51 -22.97 -29.95
C GLU A 63 12.30 -21.88 -29.20
N TRP A 64 13.48 -22.20 -28.71
CA TRP A 64 14.36 -21.24 -28.03
C TRP A 64 15.84 -21.64 -28.14
N CYS A 65 16.74 -20.69 -27.92
CA CYS A 65 18.20 -20.89 -27.90
C CYS A 65 18.75 -20.66 -26.49
N ALA A 66 19.69 -21.50 -26.05
CA ALA A 66 20.41 -21.32 -24.79
C ALA A 66 21.74 -20.63 -25.04
N ILE A 67 22.03 -19.54 -24.33
CA ILE A 67 23.31 -18.82 -24.37
C ILE A 67 23.95 -18.92 -23.01
N ILE A 68 24.95 -19.79 -22.88
CA ILE A 68 25.67 -20.01 -21.63
C ILE A 68 26.85 -19.04 -21.60
N VAL A 69 26.79 -18.08 -20.68
CA VAL A 69 27.80 -17.02 -20.55
C VAL A 69 28.72 -17.31 -19.38
N ARG A 70 30.02 -17.46 -19.67
CA ARG A 70 31.09 -17.58 -18.69
C ARG A 70 31.92 -16.31 -18.67
N TYR A 71 31.43 -15.29 -17.97
CA TYR A 71 32.15 -14.04 -17.77
C TYR A 71 33.07 -14.11 -16.54
N LEU A 72 32.56 -14.64 -15.42
CA LEU A 72 33.32 -14.94 -14.22
C LEU A 72 32.92 -16.32 -13.69
N ASP A 73 33.90 -17.18 -13.44
CA ASP A 73 33.64 -18.53 -12.93
C ASP A 73 33.26 -18.51 -11.43
N GLY A 74 32.25 -19.31 -11.10
CA GLY A 74 31.85 -19.59 -9.73
C GLY A 74 32.83 -20.53 -9.04
N PRO A 75 32.65 -20.80 -7.74
CA PRO A 75 33.59 -21.63 -6.98
C PRO A 75 33.74 -23.05 -7.54
N CYS A 76 32.66 -23.65 -8.06
CA CYS A 76 32.69 -25.01 -8.59
C CYS A 76 33.39 -25.02 -9.96
N MET A 77 33.03 -24.10 -10.87
CA MET A 77 33.67 -24.00 -12.18
C MET A 77 35.16 -23.64 -12.09
N ALA A 78 35.54 -22.73 -11.19
CA ALA A 78 36.93 -22.29 -11.04
C ALA A 78 37.87 -23.41 -10.53
N SER A 79 37.33 -24.50 -10.00
CA SER A 79 38.13 -25.67 -9.56
C SER A 79 38.49 -26.63 -10.69
N CYS A 80 37.86 -26.49 -11.86
CA CYS A 80 38.09 -27.35 -13.01
C CYS A 80 39.21 -26.77 -13.89
N GLU A 81 40.34 -27.45 -13.99
CA GLU A 81 41.45 -27.04 -14.86
C GLU A 81 41.13 -27.26 -16.34
N THR A 82 41.40 -26.24 -17.16
CA THR A 82 41.20 -26.25 -18.62
C THR A 82 42.51 -26.09 -19.37
N ASP A 83 42.54 -26.51 -20.63
CA ASP A 83 43.64 -26.21 -21.54
C ASP A 83 43.82 -24.68 -21.70
N PRO A 84 45.05 -24.14 -21.60
CA PRO A 84 45.29 -22.71 -21.81
C PRO A 84 44.85 -22.17 -23.18
N LYS A 85 44.86 -23.00 -24.24
CA LYS A 85 44.45 -22.64 -25.60
C LYS A 85 42.94 -22.80 -25.81
N ASN A 86 42.25 -23.61 -25.00
CA ASN A 86 40.82 -23.88 -25.15
C ASN A 86 40.11 -23.99 -23.78
N PRO A 87 39.32 -22.98 -23.38
CA PRO A 87 38.62 -22.97 -22.08
C PRO A 87 37.45 -23.96 -21.97
N TYR A 88 37.19 -24.72 -23.05
CA TYR A 88 36.20 -25.80 -23.10
C TYR A 88 36.82 -27.19 -23.12
N ASP A 89 38.16 -27.29 -23.15
CA ASP A 89 38.85 -28.56 -23.02
C ASP A 89 39.32 -28.77 -21.58
N PHE A 90 38.64 -29.63 -20.82
CA PHE A 90 38.97 -29.85 -19.41
C PHE A 90 39.99 -30.97 -19.26
N LEU A 91 41.07 -30.69 -18.52
CA LEU A 91 42.21 -31.60 -18.37
C LEU A 91 41.83 -32.91 -17.67
N VAL A 92 40.83 -32.88 -16.78
CA VAL A 92 40.29 -34.07 -16.09
C VAL A 92 39.79 -35.13 -17.07
N ASN A 93 39.35 -34.73 -18.27
CA ASN A 93 38.82 -35.63 -19.29
C ASN A 93 39.85 -36.01 -20.36
N LYS A 94 41.11 -35.57 -20.24
CA LYS A 94 42.13 -35.79 -21.29
C LYS A 94 42.46 -37.28 -21.50
N GLU A 95 42.42 -38.08 -20.43
CA GLU A 95 42.69 -39.53 -20.46
C GLU A 95 41.42 -40.40 -20.50
N GLY A 96 40.25 -39.83 -20.18
CA GLY A 96 39.00 -40.55 -19.90
C GLY A 96 38.02 -40.63 -21.07
N SER A 97 38.47 -41.05 -22.25
CA SER A 97 37.70 -40.91 -23.50
C SER A 97 36.40 -41.74 -23.64
N ASP A 98 36.03 -42.59 -22.67
CA ASP A 98 34.96 -43.58 -22.89
C ASP A 98 34.08 -43.95 -21.68
N THR A 99 34.21 -43.28 -20.54
CA THR A 99 33.40 -43.56 -19.34
C THR A 99 32.03 -42.89 -19.41
N VAL A 100 30.97 -43.63 -19.03
CA VAL A 100 29.59 -43.12 -18.99
C VAL A 100 29.20 -42.86 -17.53
N GLU A 101 29.76 -41.78 -16.99
CA GLU A 101 29.49 -41.31 -15.64
C GLU A 101 29.01 -39.85 -15.68
N GLU A 102 28.36 -39.41 -14.61
CA GLU A 102 28.00 -38.00 -14.47
C GLU A 102 29.28 -37.14 -14.43
N SER A 103 29.32 -36.13 -15.31
CA SER A 103 30.47 -35.22 -15.35
C SER A 103 30.58 -34.40 -14.06
N GLN A 104 31.79 -34.40 -13.49
CA GLN A 104 32.14 -33.54 -12.36
C GLN A 104 32.22 -32.07 -12.76
N ILE A 105 32.38 -31.78 -14.05
CA ILE A 105 32.48 -30.43 -14.59
C ILE A 105 31.06 -29.84 -14.73
N PRO A 106 30.72 -28.77 -13.99
CA PRO A 106 29.37 -28.21 -14.02
C PRO A 106 28.92 -27.81 -15.43
N LEU A 107 29.79 -27.22 -16.25
CA LEU A 107 29.46 -26.77 -17.60
C LEU A 107 29.07 -27.92 -18.52
N VAL A 108 29.84 -29.02 -18.51
CA VAL A 108 29.55 -30.21 -19.32
C VAL A 108 28.22 -30.80 -18.87
N ARG A 109 28.02 -30.95 -17.56
CA ARG A 109 26.76 -31.43 -16.98
C ARG A 109 25.57 -30.57 -17.39
N LEU A 110 25.71 -29.24 -17.37
CA LEU A 110 24.68 -28.30 -17.84
C LEU A 110 24.35 -28.51 -19.33
N THR A 111 25.35 -28.75 -20.18
CA THR A 111 25.09 -29.05 -21.60
C THR A 111 24.38 -30.38 -21.80
N HIS A 112 24.66 -31.41 -20.99
CA HIS A 112 23.93 -32.69 -21.03
C HIS A 112 22.47 -32.55 -20.61
N MET A 113 22.22 -31.76 -19.56
CA MET A 113 20.89 -31.42 -19.09
C MET A 113 20.05 -30.74 -20.19
N LEU A 114 20.63 -29.77 -20.89
CA LEU A 114 19.92 -29.00 -21.92
C LEU A 114 19.85 -29.72 -23.26
N GLY A 115 20.97 -30.23 -23.77
CA GLY A 115 21.10 -30.82 -25.09
C GLY A 115 20.89 -32.33 -25.18
N GLY A 116 20.76 -33.00 -24.05
CA GLY A 116 20.78 -34.46 -23.96
C GLY A 116 22.19 -35.03 -23.95
N LEU A 117 22.32 -36.30 -23.60
CA LEU A 117 23.60 -37.00 -23.62
C LEU A 117 23.99 -37.34 -25.08
N PRO A 118 25.27 -37.20 -25.46
CA PRO A 118 25.74 -37.69 -26.76
C PRO A 118 25.54 -39.20 -26.90
N PRO A 119 25.28 -39.71 -28.11
CA PRO A 119 25.13 -41.14 -28.35
C PRO A 119 26.43 -41.89 -28.00
N LEU A 120 26.28 -43.11 -27.49
CA LEU A 120 27.41 -43.98 -27.17
C LEU A 120 28.22 -44.35 -28.42
N GLU A 121 29.54 -44.33 -28.30
CA GLU A 121 30.41 -44.80 -29.36
C GLU A 121 30.31 -46.32 -29.51
N ILE A 122 30.19 -46.77 -30.76
CA ILE A 122 30.12 -48.18 -31.07
C ILE A 122 31.55 -48.66 -31.31
N HIS A 123 32.07 -49.46 -30.36
CA HIS A 123 33.34 -50.14 -30.53
C HIS A 123 33.17 -51.37 -31.40
N PHE A 124 34.14 -51.63 -32.27
CA PHE A 124 34.12 -52.80 -33.15
C PHE A 124 35.29 -53.73 -32.83
N LYS A 125 35.02 -55.03 -32.75
CA LYS A 125 36.05 -56.08 -32.74
C LYS A 125 36.22 -56.65 -34.14
N SER A 126 37.47 -56.85 -34.56
CA SER A 126 37.77 -57.55 -35.80
C SER A 126 37.70 -59.06 -35.58
N GLU A 127 36.81 -59.74 -36.30
CA GLU A 127 36.74 -61.19 -36.35
C GLU A 127 37.17 -61.66 -37.75
N ILE A 128 38.09 -62.63 -37.80
CA ILE A 128 38.50 -63.26 -39.06
C ILE A 128 37.59 -64.47 -39.27
N ILE A 129 36.76 -64.42 -40.30
CA ILE A 129 35.94 -65.56 -40.70
C ILE A 129 36.72 -66.34 -41.75
N ASP A 130 37.02 -67.60 -41.43
CA ASP A 130 37.63 -68.56 -42.35
C ASP A 130 36.55 -69.57 -42.79
N GLU A 131 36.05 -69.41 -44.01
CA GLU A 131 35.06 -70.31 -44.60
C GLU A 131 35.76 -71.32 -45.50
N GLU A 132 35.36 -72.60 -45.42
CA GLU A 132 35.94 -73.67 -46.24
C GLU A 132 35.86 -73.29 -47.74
N TYR A 133 37.00 -73.37 -48.44
CA TYR A 133 37.19 -72.98 -49.85
C TYR A 133 37.12 -71.47 -50.18
N LYS A 134 37.19 -70.57 -49.19
CA LYS A 134 37.34 -69.12 -49.42
C LYS A 134 38.56 -68.57 -48.69
N SER A 135 39.09 -67.47 -49.22
CA SER A 135 40.12 -66.70 -48.53
C SER A 135 39.53 -66.02 -47.28
N PRO A 136 40.23 -66.02 -46.13
CA PRO A 136 39.74 -65.43 -44.90
C PRO A 136 39.39 -63.95 -45.08
N ARG A 137 38.27 -63.52 -44.50
CA ARG A 137 37.79 -62.13 -44.55
C ARG A 137 37.65 -61.56 -43.14
N THR A 138 38.13 -60.34 -42.94
CA THR A 138 37.97 -59.61 -41.69
C THR A 138 36.62 -58.90 -41.67
N ILE A 139 35.79 -59.18 -40.67
CA ILE A 139 34.53 -58.48 -40.41
C ILE A 139 34.64 -57.74 -39.09
N TYR A 140 34.07 -56.54 -39.02
CA TYR A 140 34.00 -55.72 -37.82
C TYR A 140 32.62 -55.90 -37.17
N VAL A 141 32.60 -56.50 -35.97
CA VAL A 141 31.37 -56.77 -35.21
C VAL A 141 31.29 -55.77 -34.05
N PRO A 142 30.15 -55.10 -33.83
CA PRO A 142 30.00 -54.17 -32.72
C PRO A 142 30.09 -54.90 -31.36
N ILE A 143 30.76 -54.28 -30.40
CA ILE A 143 30.87 -54.74 -29.01
C ILE A 143 29.67 -54.16 -28.24
N GLU A 144 28.79 -55.04 -27.76
CA GLU A 144 27.66 -54.62 -26.92
C GLU A 144 28.06 -54.58 -25.45
N ASP A 145 28.31 -53.38 -24.93
CA ASP A 145 28.47 -53.16 -23.49
C ASP A 145 27.11 -52.83 -22.84
N LYS A 146 26.53 -53.84 -22.17
CA LYS A 146 25.24 -53.72 -21.50
C LYS A 146 25.30 -52.83 -20.26
N GLU A 147 26.43 -52.77 -19.56
CA GLU A 147 26.58 -51.95 -18.36
C GLU A 147 26.66 -50.48 -18.75
N ARG A 148 27.46 -50.16 -19.76
CA ARG A 148 27.56 -48.83 -20.34
C ARG A 148 26.22 -48.31 -20.86
N LYS A 149 25.46 -49.17 -21.55
CA LYS A 149 24.11 -48.83 -22.02
C LYS A 149 23.13 -48.54 -20.88
N ARG A 150 23.20 -49.30 -19.77
CA ARG A 150 22.38 -49.05 -18.58
C ARG A 150 22.76 -47.75 -17.88
N ALA A 151 24.05 -47.49 -17.72
CA ALA A 151 24.54 -46.24 -17.13
C ALA A 151 24.09 -45.01 -17.96
N HIS A 152 24.16 -45.11 -19.29
CA HIS A 152 23.66 -44.08 -20.20
C HIS A 152 22.17 -43.81 -20.02
N GLN A 153 21.34 -44.87 -19.98
CA GLN A 153 19.90 -44.76 -19.76
C GLN A 153 19.57 -44.15 -18.39
N ALA A 154 20.28 -44.54 -17.33
CA ALA A 154 20.07 -43.99 -15.99
C ALA A 154 20.40 -42.48 -15.93
N LEU A 155 21.46 -42.03 -16.63
CA LEU A 155 21.78 -40.61 -16.74
C LEU A 155 20.78 -39.86 -17.62
N GLU A 156 20.28 -40.47 -18.68
CA GLU A 156 19.24 -39.88 -19.54
C GLU A 156 17.93 -39.67 -18.78
N GLU A 157 17.52 -40.63 -17.96
CA GLU A 157 16.38 -40.51 -17.04
C GLU A 157 16.62 -39.41 -15.98
N LYS A 158 17.83 -39.32 -15.43
CA LYS A 158 18.20 -38.28 -14.46
C LYS A 158 18.10 -36.86 -15.05
N TYR A 159 18.49 -36.68 -16.31
CA TYR A 159 18.46 -35.40 -17.02
C TYR A 159 17.19 -35.20 -17.84
N GLN A 160 16.13 -35.97 -17.53
CA GLN A 160 14.84 -35.78 -18.17
C GLN A 160 14.28 -34.40 -17.85
N PHE A 161 13.84 -33.69 -18.90
CA PHE A 161 13.28 -32.36 -18.81
C PHE A 161 11.79 -32.41 -19.14
N ASP A 162 10.95 -31.91 -18.25
CA ASP A 162 9.51 -31.75 -18.51
C ASP A 162 9.24 -30.43 -19.25
N GLY A 163 9.76 -30.33 -20.46
CA GLY A 163 9.68 -29.13 -21.29
C GLY A 163 10.35 -29.30 -22.64
N LYS A 164 10.36 -28.23 -23.44
CA LYS A 164 11.04 -28.24 -24.74
C LYS A 164 12.53 -27.93 -24.59
N ARG A 165 13.39 -28.81 -25.09
CA ARG A 165 14.84 -28.58 -25.16
C ARG A 165 15.19 -27.43 -26.12
N PRO A 166 16.32 -26.73 -25.91
CA PRO A 166 16.77 -25.68 -26.81
C PRO A 166 17.14 -26.24 -28.19
N SER A 167 16.93 -25.43 -29.22
CA SER A 167 17.33 -25.72 -30.61
C SER A 167 18.85 -25.71 -30.79
N SER A 168 19.54 -24.86 -30.04
CA SER A 168 20.98 -24.67 -30.07
C SER A 168 21.49 -24.18 -28.71
N ILE A 169 22.73 -24.53 -28.40
CA ILE A 169 23.44 -24.06 -27.21
C ILE A 169 24.68 -23.30 -27.66
N ILE A 170 24.74 -22.02 -27.37
CA ILE A 170 25.90 -21.17 -27.65
C ILE A 170 26.63 -20.94 -26.34
N LEU A 171 27.87 -21.39 -26.24
CA LEU A 171 28.74 -21.15 -25.11
C LEU A 171 29.66 -19.98 -25.45
N VAL A 172 29.68 -18.96 -24.60
CA VAL A 172 30.55 -17.78 -24.78
C VAL A 172 31.36 -17.56 -23.51
N THR A 173 32.69 -17.61 -23.62
CA THR A 173 33.60 -17.41 -22.48
C THR A 173 34.48 -16.19 -22.70
N LEU A 174 34.68 -15.41 -21.65
CA LEU A 174 35.68 -14.34 -21.64
C LEU A 174 37.05 -14.94 -21.27
N GLN A 175 38.04 -14.85 -22.16
CA GLN A 175 39.39 -15.35 -21.94
C GLN A 175 40.42 -14.22 -22.03
N GLY A 176 41.41 -14.24 -21.13
CA GLY A 176 42.52 -13.28 -21.21
C GLY A 176 43.56 -13.78 -22.20
N LYS A 177 43.86 -12.99 -23.23
CA LYS A 177 44.94 -13.32 -24.17
C LYS A 177 46.28 -13.33 -23.43
N TYR A 178 47.03 -14.42 -23.53
CA TYR A 178 48.43 -14.46 -23.10
C TYR A 178 49.29 -13.96 -24.27
N ASP A 179 50.36 -13.19 -24.00
CA ASP A 179 51.32 -12.66 -24.99
C ASP A 179 52.18 -13.78 -25.62
N GLN A 180 51.56 -14.85 -26.14
CA GLN A 180 52.21 -15.97 -26.83
C GLN A 180 52.01 -15.90 -28.36
N GLU A 181 51.86 -14.70 -28.92
CA GLU A 181 51.78 -14.53 -30.39
C GLU A 181 53.05 -15.04 -31.10
N GLU A 182 54.22 -15.03 -30.42
CA GLU A 182 55.47 -15.56 -30.98
C GLU A 182 55.51 -17.10 -31.06
N GLU A 183 54.86 -17.83 -30.14
CA GLU A 183 54.83 -19.31 -30.17
C GLU A 183 53.75 -19.85 -31.14
N ASN A 184 52.64 -19.13 -31.29
CA ASN A 184 51.51 -19.57 -32.11
C ASN A 184 51.79 -19.45 -33.61
N LEU A 185 52.46 -18.37 -34.04
CA LEU A 185 52.92 -18.24 -35.43
C LEU A 185 53.87 -19.40 -35.77
N ASP A 186 54.84 -19.69 -34.91
CA ASP A 186 55.86 -20.72 -35.15
C ASP A 186 55.26 -22.14 -35.28
N HIS A 187 54.12 -22.43 -34.62
CA HIS A 187 53.37 -23.69 -34.76
C HIS A 187 52.55 -23.77 -36.06
N ILE A 188 51.88 -22.68 -36.45
CA ILE A 188 51.10 -22.59 -37.70
C ILE A 188 52.01 -22.72 -38.92
N TRP A 189 53.20 -22.12 -38.89
CA TRP A 189 54.21 -22.26 -39.95
C TRP A 189 54.87 -23.66 -39.99
N LYS A 190 54.93 -24.38 -38.86
CA LYS A 190 55.48 -25.76 -38.78
C LYS A 190 54.50 -26.84 -39.26
N CYS A 191 53.20 -26.54 -39.32
CA CYS A 191 52.18 -27.48 -39.77
C CYS A 191 51.36 -26.97 -40.99
N PRO A 192 51.98 -26.64 -42.16
CA PRO A 192 51.26 -26.10 -43.32
C PRO A 192 50.29 -27.10 -44.00
N HIS A 193 50.25 -28.34 -43.52
CA HIS A 193 49.53 -29.47 -44.10
C HIS A 193 48.69 -30.25 -43.08
N ALA A 194 48.44 -29.68 -41.89
CA ALA A 194 47.61 -30.34 -40.90
C ALA A 194 46.22 -30.62 -41.48
N LYS A 195 45.85 -31.90 -41.55
CA LYS A 195 44.60 -32.32 -42.20
C LYS A 195 43.43 -32.04 -41.26
N GLU A 196 42.22 -31.88 -41.81
CA GLU A 196 40.97 -31.78 -41.01
C GLU A 196 40.84 -32.95 -40.01
N SER A 197 41.43 -34.11 -40.32
CA SER A 197 41.46 -35.31 -39.47
C SER A 197 42.32 -35.18 -38.21
N GLU A 198 43.24 -34.22 -38.14
CA GLU A 198 44.19 -34.00 -37.04
C GLU A 198 43.73 -32.86 -36.10
N ARG A 199 42.54 -32.30 -36.36
CA ARG A 199 41.93 -31.26 -35.53
C ARG A 199 41.57 -31.77 -34.14
N SER A 200 41.61 -30.85 -33.18
CA SER A 200 41.34 -31.16 -31.79
C SER A 200 39.96 -31.78 -31.58
N THR A 201 39.93 -32.91 -30.88
CA THR A 201 38.72 -33.64 -30.53
C THR A 201 38.19 -33.30 -29.13
N PHE A 202 38.48 -32.10 -28.61
CA PHE A 202 38.07 -31.66 -27.27
C PHE A 202 36.57 -31.86 -26.98
N TRP A 203 35.72 -31.64 -27.99
CA TRP A 203 34.28 -31.80 -27.86
C TRP A 203 33.88 -33.25 -27.55
N LYS A 204 34.64 -34.22 -28.09
CA LYS A 204 34.45 -35.65 -27.87
C LYS A 204 34.96 -36.04 -26.49
N ARG A 205 36.19 -35.61 -26.11
CA ARG A 205 36.77 -35.86 -24.79
C ARG A 205 35.85 -35.38 -23.65
N ASN A 206 35.27 -34.20 -23.84
CA ASN A 206 34.38 -33.57 -22.87
C ASN A 206 32.90 -33.92 -23.07
N HIS A 207 32.59 -34.84 -23.99
CA HIS A 207 31.24 -35.35 -24.25
C HIS A 207 30.19 -34.25 -24.52
N TYR A 208 30.54 -33.22 -25.29
CA TYR A 208 29.59 -32.16 -25.61
C TYR A 208 28.55 -32.59 -26.64
N PRO A 209 27.26 -32.22 -26.46
CA PRO A 209 26.21 -32.47 -27.47
C PRO A 209 26.46 -31.73 -28.79
N SER A 210 25.96 -32.30 -29.90
CA SER A 210 26.13 -31.74 -31.26
C SER A 210 25.52 -30.35 -31.46
N ILE A 211 24.57 -29.96 -30.61
CA ILE A 211 23.91 -28.66 -30.65
C ILE A 211 24.75 -27.52 -30.02
N CYS A 212 25.91 -27.85 -29.43
CA CYS A 212 26.80 -26.87 -28.82
C CYS A 212 27.65 -26.11 -29.85
N ARG A 213 27.83 -24.82 -29.64
CA ARG A 213 28.73 -23.92 -30.38
C ARG A 213 29.62 -23.21 -29.38
N PHE A 214 30.93 -23.12 -29.65
CA PHE A 214 31.91 -22.64 -28.68
C PHE A 214 32.54 -21.34 -29.18
N LEU A 215 32.41 -20.27 -28.40
CA LEU A 215 32.99 -18.97 -28.70
C LEU A 215 33.83 -18.46 -27.53
N VAL A 216 34.95 -17.85 -27.86
CA VAL A 216 35.84 -17.19 -26.92
C VAL A 216 35.95 -15.73 -27.30
N TYR A 217 35.76 -14.83 -26.33
CA TYR A 217 36.09 -13.43 -26.49
C TYR A 217 37.42 -13.16 -25.81
N ASP A 218 38.42 -12.77 -26.58
CA ASP A 218 39.75 -12.47 -26.06
C ASP A 218 39.81 -11.02 -25.60
N PHE A 219 40.10 -10.81 -24.31
CA PHE A 219 40.42 -9.48 -23.79
C PHE A 219 41.91 -9.29 -23.62
N VAL A 220 42.38 -8.08 -23.85
CA VAL A 220 43.80 -7.73 -23.81
C VAL A 220 44.11 -7.08 -22.47
N ARG A 221 45.17 -7.53 -21.78
CA ARG A 221 45.56 -7.01 -20.45
C ARG A 221 46.28 -5.66 -20.51
N HIS A 222 45.73 -4.67 -21.21
CA HIS A 222 46.30 -3.32 -21.36
C HIS A 222 45.84 -2.31 -20.28
N GLY A 223 45.26 -2.81 -19.19
CA GLY A 223 44.86 -2.02 -18.02
C GLY A 223 43.35 -1.91 -17.84
N PRO A 224 42.89 -1.17 -16.80
CA PRO A 224 41.48 -1.13 -16.43
C PRO A 224 40.59 -0.46 -17.46
N VAL A 225 41.09 0.57 -18.17
CA VAL A 225 40.31 1.30 -19.19
C VAL A 225 40.03 0.42 -20.41
N GLN A 226 41.03 -0.33 -20.88
CA GLN A 226 40.83 -1.28 -21.99
C GLN A 226 39.89 -2.41 -21.56
N LYS A 227 40.05 -2.93 -20.33
CA LYS A 227 39.16 -3.95 -19.79
C LYS A 227 37.69 -3.50 -19.82
N ASP A 228 37.42 -2.25 -19.48
CA ASP A 228 36.06 -1.70 -19.53
C ASP A 228 35.47 -1.63 -20.95
N ALA A 229 36.33 -1.42 -21.97
CA ALA A 229 35.93 -1.48 -23.37
C ALA A 229 35.65 -2.94 -23.80
N ASP A 230 36.55 -3.86 -23.44
CA ASP A 230 36.42 -5.29 -23.74
C ASP A 230 35.19 -5.89 -23.05
N ASP A 231 34.90 -5.51 -21.79
CA ASP A 231 33.71 -5.92 -21.05
C ASP A 231 32.42 -5.44 -21.74
N PHE A 232 32.37 -4.18 -22.18
CA PHE A 232 31.22 -3.64 -22.90
C PHE A 232 31.03 -4.36 -24.25
N ALA A 233 32.12 -4.59 -24.98
CA ALA A 233 32.10 -5.28 -26.27
C ALA A 233 31.71 -6.75 -26.14
N PHE A 234 32.17 -7.43 -25.09
CA PHE A 234 31.74 -8.78 -24.75
C PHE A 234 30.23 -8.86 -24.55
N TRP A 235 29.68 -8.03 -23.66
CA TRP A 235 28.24 -8.04 -23.37
C TRP A 235 27.40 -7.63 -24.57
N TYR A 236 27.88 -6.69 -25.38
CA TYR A 236 27.21 -6.35 -26.62
C TYR A 236 27.25 -7.48 -27.65
N SER A 237 28.35 -8.24 -27.72
CA SER A 237 28.43 -9.44 -28.56
C SER A 237 27.46 -10.52 -28.10
N VAL A 238 27.32 -10.72 -26.78
CA VAL A 238 26.28 -11.59 -26.21
C VAL A 238 24.87 -11.13 -26.60
N LEU A 239 24.61 -9.81 -26.60
CA LEU A 239 23.33 -9.28 -27.09
C LEU A 239 23.10 -9.65 -28.57
N LEU A 240 24.08 -9.45 -29.45
CA LEU A 240 23.98 -9.80 -30.87
C LEU A 240 23.73 -11.29 -31.06
N LEU A 241 24.45 -12.14 -30.32
CA LEU A 241 24.26 -13.59 -30.34
C LEU A 241 22.85 -13.98 -29.89
N SER A 242 22.30 -13.29 -28.89
CA SER A 242 20.97 -13.56 -28.32
C SER A 242 19.78 -13.12 -29.15
N THR A 243 19.99 -12.16 -30.05
CA THR A 243 18.90 -11.52 -30.80
C THR A 243 18.81 -11.98 -32.26
N ASN A 244 19.83 -12.69 -32.77
CA ASN A 244 19.95 -13.07 -34.17
C ASN A 244 20.11 -14.58 -34.36
N GLU A 245 19.48 -15.14 -35.40
CA GLU A 245 19.71 -16.52 -35.82
C GLU A 245 21.06 -16.62 -36.54
N TRP A 246 21.86 -17.61 -36.15
CA TRP A 246 23.17 -17.86 -36.74
C TRP A 246 23.12 -19.07 -37.65
N ASP A 247 23.54 -18.90 -38.90
CA ASP A 247 23.62 -20.01 -39.83
C ASP A 247 24.71 -21.01 -39.40
N SER A 248 24.41 -22.28 -39.64
CA SER A 248 25.34 -23.39 -39.48
C SER A 248 26.64 -23.24 -40.26
N GLY A 249 26.65 -22.48 -41.37
CA GLY A 249 27.85 -22.14 -42.11
C GLY A 249 28.78 -21.18 -41.37
N THR A 250 28.24 -20.31 -40.52
CA THR A 250 29.02 -19.36 -39.70
C THR A 250 29.48 -20.01 -38.39
N LEU A 251 28.57 -20.71 -37.71
CA LEU A 251 28.82 -21.40 -36.45
C LEU A 251 28.59 -22.90 -36.63
N GLN A 252 29.64 -23.61 -37.05
CA GLN A 252 29.63 -25.07 -37.14
C GLN A 252 29.78 -25.72 -35.76
N ALA A 253 29.17 -26.90 -35.59
CA ALA A 253 29.36 -27.72 -34.40
C ALA A 253 30.83 -28.12 -34.24
N TYR A 254 31.23 -28.43 -33.00
CA TYR A 254 32.52 -29.06 -32.69
C TYR A 254 33.77 -28.22 -33.02
N ARG A 255 33.60 -26.91 -33.25
CA ARG A 255 34.68 -25.96 -33.49
C ARG A 255 34.67 -24.86 -32.44
N LEU A 256 35.87 -24.36 -32.14
CA LEU A 256 36.08 -23.17 -31.34
C LEU A 256 36.18 -21.95 -32.25
N TYR A 257 35.55 -20.84 -31.88
CA TYR A 257 35.64 -19.58 -32.59
C TYR A 257 36.12 -18.47 -31.66
N SER A 258 37.01 -17.60 -32.13
CA SER A 258 37.28 -16.31 -31.52
C SER A 258 36.25 -15.27 -31.98
N LEU A 259 35.82 -14.46 -31.03
CA LEU A 259 34.77 -13.46 -31.18
C LEU A 259 35.37 -12.08 -30.94
N ASN A 260 35.33 -11.23 -31.96
CA ASN A 260 35.76 -9.84 -31.91
C ASN A 260 34.67 -8.93 -32.46
N LEU A 261 34.64 -7.68 -31.96
CA LEU A 261 33.62 -6.72 -32.31
C LEU A 261 34.24 -5.36 -32.62
N LEU A 262 33.97 -4.85 -33.83
CA LEU A 262 34.40 -3.53 -34.26
C LEU A 262 33.28 -2.51 -33.96
N MET A 263 33.55 -1.63 -32.99
CA MET A 263 32.64 -0.60 -32.55
C MET A 263 32.65 0.63 -33.45
N ASP A 264 31.48 1.26 -33.62
CA ASP A 264 31.28 2.55 -34.24
C ASP A 264 31.28 3.66 -33.18
N GLN A 265 32.42 4.34 -33.04
CA GLN A 265 32.59 5.39 -32.04
C GLN A 265 31.67 6.59 -32.28
N ASP A 266 31.36 6.95 -33.53
CA ASP A 266 30.54 8.11 -33.86
C ASP A 266 29.09 7.87 -33.45
N ASN A 267 28.55 6.71 -33.84
CA ASN A 267 27.19 6.31 -33.50
C ASN A 267 27.01 6.03 -31.99
N MET A 268 28.04 5.48 -31.34
CA MET A 268 28.07 5.32 -29.88
C MET A 268 28.03 6.68 -29.18
N THR A 269 28.84 7.64 -29.63
CA THR A 269 28.89 9.00 -29.06
C THR A 269 27.52 9.65 -29.10
N GLU A 270 26.83 9.60 -30.25
CA GLU A 270 25.50 10.18 -30.41
C GLU A 270 24.48 9.53 -29.45
N SER A 271 24.46 8.20 -29.38
CA SER A 271 23.54 7.46 -28.52
C SER A 271 23.80 7.68 -27.03
N PHE A 272 25.07 7.76 -26.64
CA PHE A 272 25.47 8.04 -25.26
C PHE A 272 25.11 9.47 -24.87
N GLN A 273 25.27 10.43 -25.79
CA GLN A 273 24.87 11.82 -25.56
C GLN A 273 23.36 11.93 -25.36
N ARG A 274 22.54 11.28 -26.19
CA ARG A 274 21.07 11.27 -26.02
C ARG A 274 20.66 10.72 -24.65
N LEU A 275 21.23 9.57 -24.26
CA LEU A 275 20.94 8.97 -22.96
C LEU A 275 21.44 9.85 -21.80
N ALA A 276 22.64 10.43 -21.91
CA ALA A 276 23.20 11.31 -20.90
C ALA A 276 22.33 12.57 -20.69
N ASN A 277 21.88 13.22 -21.78
CA ASN A 277 20.98 14.36 -21.72
C ASN A 277 19.67 13.99 -21.02
N ARG A 278 19.05 12.87 -21.44
CA ARG A 278 17.80 12.39 -20.82
C ARG A 278 17.97 12.13 -19.32
N LEU A 279 19.05 11.46 -18.91
CA LEU A 279 19.31 11.19 -17.49
C LEU A 279 19.56 12.48 -16.69
N GLN A 280 20.20 13.49 -17.28
CA GLN A 280 20.41 14.79 -16.63
C GLN A 280 19.10 15.56 -16.46
N ASP A 281 18.21 15.52 -17.45
CA ASP A 281 16.89 16.13 -17.38
C ASP A 281 16.00 15.46 -16.31
N ALA A 282 16.04 14.12 -16.25
CA ALA A 282 15.38 13.37 -15.18
C ALA A 282 15.94 13.73 -13.80
N LYS A 283 17.27 13.78 -13.69
CA LYS A 283 17.96 14.15 -12.45
C LYS A 283 17.50 15.53 -11.96
N TRP A 284 17.50 16.53 -12.83
CA TRP A 284 17.08 17.88 -12.46
C TRP A 284 15.62 17.93 -12.02
N THR A 285 14.73 17.21 -12.70
CA THR A 285 13.31 17.12 -12.34
C THR A 285 13.12 16.49 -10.96
N ILE A 286 13.83 15.40 -10.66
CA ILE A 286 13.78 14.74 -9.36
C ILE A 286 14.40 15.62 -8.26
N GLU A 287 15.54 16.25 -8.50
CA GLU A 287 16.17 17.19 -7.55
C GLU A 287 15.20 18.33 -7.17
N ARG A 288 14.50 18.86 -8.18
CA ARG A 288 13.47 19.89 -7.97
C ARG A 288 12.29 19.36 -7.15
N ASN A 289 11.81 18.15 -7.42
CA ASN A 289 10.71 17.53 -6.67
C ASN A 289 11.10 17.28 -5.20
N ILE A 290 12.31 16.76 -4.96
CA ILE A 290 12.88 16.58 -3.62
C ILE A 290 12.97 17.93 -2.90
N LYS A 291 13.52 18.96 -3.57
CA LYS A 291 13.65 20.29 -2.98
C LYS A 291 12.30 20.89 -2.61
N ARG A 292 11.29 20.79 -3.50
CA ARG A 292 9.93 21.27 -3.24
C ARG A 292 9.28 20.53 -2.06
N SER A 293 9.50 19.22 -1.95
CA SER A 293 9.02 18.44 -0.80
C SER A 293 9.65 18.89 0.51
N ILE A 294 10.97 19.11 0.53
CA ILE A 294 11.70 19.64 1.69
C ILE A 294 11.22 21.04 2.06
N GLU A 295 11.12 21.96 1.09
CA GLU A 295 10.64 23.33 1.31
C GLU A 295 9.21 23.35 1.88
N SER A 296 8.33 22.43 1.43
CA SER A 296 6.96 22.32 1.98
C SER A 296 6.90 21.81 3.43
N GLN A 297 7.91 21.06 3.88
CA GLN A 297 7.98 20.53 5.25
C GLN A 297 8.59 21.53 6.25
N ILE A 298 9.35 22.51 5.76
CA ILE A 298 10.07 23.50 6.56
C ILE A 298 9.17 24.70 6.93
N SER A 299 7.93 24.79 6.45
CA SER A 299 7.05 25.91 6.81
C SER A 299 6.74 25.92 8.32
N ASP A 300 7.28 26.94 8.97
CA ASP A 300 7.32 27.21 10.40
C ASP A 300 5.93 27.43 11.04
N GLU A 301 5.83 27.12 12.33
CA GLU A 301 4.87 27.64 13.33
C GLU A 301 3.41 27.88 12.86
N ALA A 302 2.81 26.91 12.17
CA ALA A 302 1.38 26.97 11.89
C ALA A 302 0.55 26.51 13.11
N ASP A 303 -0.53 27.23 13.41
CA ASP A 303 -1.50 26.84 14.42
C ASP A 303 -2.17 25.49 14.11
N LEU A 304 -2.75 24.86 15.14
CA LEU A 304 -3.55 23.65 14.95
C LEU A 304 -4.76 23.93 14.03
N PRO A 305 -5.08 23.01 13.11
CA PRO A 305 -6.22 23.18 12.20
C PRO A 305 -7.53 23.24 12.99
N GLN A 306 -8.52 23.96 12.49
CA GLN A 306 -9.81 24.10 13.16
C GLN A 306 -10.63 22.80 13.07
N TYR A 307 -10.56 21.96 14.10
CA TYR A 307 -11.29 20.68 14.18
C TYR A 307 -12.42 20.67 15.23
N LYS A 308 -12.52 21.71 16.07
CA LYS A 308 -13.56 21.84 17.08
C LYS A 308 -14.89 22.22 16.42
N VAL A 309 -15.95 21.49 16.76
CA VAL A 309 -17.30 21.64 16.21
C VAL A 309 -18.31 21.75 17.33
N GLU A 310 -19.12 22.81 17.28
CA GLU A 310 -20.26 22.98 18.16
C GLU A 310 -21.52 22.36 17.54
N VAL A 311 -22.23 21.59 18.35
CA VAL A 311 -23.46 20.88 17.98
C VAL A 311 -24.58 21.35 18.91
N PRO A 312 -25.34 22.41 18.55
CA PRO A 312 -26.37 22.97 19.41
C PRO A 312 -27.65 22.11 19.43
N VAL A 313 -28.21 21.90 20.63
CA VAL A 313 -29.55 21.30 20.81
C VAL A 313 -30.60 22.42 20.85
N PHE A 314 -31.49 22.47 19.85
CA PHE A 314 -32.56 23.47 19.79
C PHE A 314 -33.83 22.98 20.51
N LEU A 315 -34.22 23.68 21.58
CA LEU A 315 -35.45 23.41 22.33
C LEU A 315 -36.55 24.43 22.04
N ASN A 316 -37.73 23.96 21.67
CA ASN A 316 -38.93 24.79 21.51
C ASN A 316 -39.85 24.60 22.72
N LEU A 317 -39.70 25.42 23.77
CA LEU A 317 -40.52 25.34 24.97
C LEU A 317 -41.75 26.27 24.91
N PRO A 318 -42.91 25.88 25.49
CA PRO A 318 -44.15 26.68 25.49
C PRO A 318 -43.98 28.01 26.25
N LYS A 319 -44.89 28.99 26.09
CA LYS A 319 -44.72 30.30 26.76
C LYS A 319 -44.94 30.17 28.28
N SER A 320 -44.33 31.05 29.08
CA SER A 320 -44.36 30.98 30.55
C SER A 320 -45.77 30.95 31.16
N GLY A 321 -46.77 31.53 30.50
CA GLY A 321 -48.16 31.52 30.96
C GLY A 321 -48.92 30.21 30.72
N GLU A 322 -48.42 29.33 29.85
CA GLU A 322 -49.02 28.01 29.55
C GLU A 322 -48.48 26.94 30.53
N ARG A 323 -47.28 27.17 31.08
CA ARG A 323 -46.58 26.26 32.01
C ARG A 323 -47.13 26.25 33.45
N ILE A 324 -48.13 27.07 33.76
CA ILE A 324 -48.51 27.43 35.14
C ILE A 324 -50.02 27.36 35.32
N VAL A 325 -50.48 26.82 36.45
CA VAL A 325 -51.89 26.86 36.85
C VAL A 325 -52.23 28.24 37.41
N ASP A 326 -53.28 28.86 36.86
CA ASP A 326 -53.70 30.22 37.23
C ASP A 326 -54.52 30.24 38.54
N SER A 327 -53.89 30.71 39.61
CA SER A 327 -54.49 30.80 40.93
C SER A 327 -55.59 31.88 41.04
N ALA A 328 -55.66 32.84 40.11
CA ALA A 328 -56.65 33.92 40.12
C ALA A 328 -58.06 33.44 39.71
N LYS A 329 -58.15 32.34 38.97
CA LYS A 329 -59.44 31.75 38.54
C LYS A 329 -60.25 31.13 39.68
N PHE A 330 -59.62 30.85 40.82
CA PHE A 330 -60.30 30.35 42.01
C PHE A 330 -60.78 31.52 42.88
N SER A 331 -62.09 31.79 42.94
CA SER A 331 -62.67 32.88 43.75
C SER A 331 -62.55 32.65 45.26
N LEU A 332 -62.80 33.67 46.11
CA LEU A 332 -62.71 33.56 47.58
C LEU A 332 -63.66 32.46 48.15
N LEU A 333 -64.90 32.43 47.68
CA LEU A 333 -65.91 31.43 48.03
C LEU A 333 -66.06 30.39 46.91
N SER A 334 -66.24 29.12 47.26
CA SER A 334 -66.44 28.05 46.28
C SER A 334 -67.84 28.13 45.64
N ARG A 335 -67.92 28.04 44.31
CA ARG A 335 -69.19 27.91 43.58
C ARG A 335 -69.80 26.50 43.75
N GLY A 336 -69.00 25.54 44.20
CA GLY A 336 -69.36 24.17 44.53
C GLY A 336 -68.12 23.28 44.44
N SER A 337 -68.01 22.28 45.32
CA SER A 337 -66.84 21.38 45.41
C SER A 337 -66.50 20.75 44.07
N ASN A 338 -67.52 20.26 43.34
CA ASN A 338 -67.36 19.63 42.04
C ASN A 338 -66.91 20.62 40.94
N SER A 339 -67.24 21.92 41.04
CA SER A 339 -66.87 22.92 40.02
C SER A 339 -65.42 23.37 40.12
N ASP A 340 -64.91 23.57 41.34
CA ASP A 340 -63.52 23.97 41.56
C ASP A 340 -62.57 22.78 41.31
N LEU A 341 -63.00 21.55 41.63
CA LEU A 341 -62.27 20.31 41.30
C LEU A 341 -62.19 20.09 39.79
N ALA A 342 -63.31 20.24 39.06
CA ALA A 342 -63.31 20.12 37.60
C ALA A 342 -62.36 21.13 36.94
N MET A 343 -62.37 22.38 37.41
CA MET A 343 -61.47 23.43 36.92
C MET A 343 -59.99 23.12 37.22
N TRP A 344 -59.68 22.59 38.40
CA TRP A 344 -58.33 22.13 38.74
C TRP A 344 -57.86 21.01 37.83
N TYR A 345 -58.67 19.96 37.64
CA TYR A 345 -58.29 18.85 36.77
C TYR A 345 -58.14 19.26 35.30
N GLU A 346 -58.94 20.22 34.81
CA GLU A 346 -58.79 20.76 33.47
C GLU A 346 -57.46 21.51 33.29
N GLN A 347 -57.10 22.40 34.23
CA GLN A 347 -55.85 23.15 34.16
C GLN A 347 -54.63 22.27 34.42
N LYS A 348 -54.71 21.35 35.39
CA LYS A 348 -53.69 20.34 35.66
C LYS A 348 -53.44 19.49 34.41
N GLY A 349 -54.50 18.95 33.79
CA GLY A 349 -54.38 18.13 32.59
C GLY A 349 -53.69 18.85 31.43
N LYS A 350 -53.99 20.13 31.21
CA LYS A 350 -53.32 20.95 30.20
C LYS A 350 -51.82 21.11 30.47
N VAL A 351 -51.45 21.48 31.69
CA VAL A 351 -50.03 21.67 32.08
C VAL A 351 -49.25 20.35 31.99
N GLU A 352 -49.86 19.23 32.39
CA GLU A 352 -49.23 17.90 32.33
C GLU A 352 -49.09 17.37 30.90
N GLU A 353 -50.09 17.60 30.05
CA GLU A 353 -50.01 17.26 28.62
C GLU A 353 -48.95 18.10 27.90
N GLU A 354 -48.86 19.40 28.20
CA GLU A 354 -47.81 20.27 27.68
C GLU A 354 -46.40 19.87 28.17
N LEU A 355 -46.28 19.44 29.43
CA LEU A 355 -45.02 18.91 29.95
C LEU A 355 -44.62 17.62 29.22
N ALA A 356 -45.53 16.67 29.09
CA ALA A 356 -45.29 15.40 28.40
C ALA A 356 -44.95 15.60 26.91
N THR A 357 -45.60 16.55 26.25
CA THR A 357 -45.27 16.91 24.85
C THR A 357 -43.92 17.59 24.74
N SER A 358 -43.56 18.47 25.69
CA SER A 358 -42.24 19.10 25.74
C SER A 358 -41.10 18.09 25.93
N ILE A 359 -41.28 17.10 26.81
CA ILE A 359 -40.30 16.02 27.02
C ILE A 359 -40.08 15.23 25.72
N ARG A 360 -41.16 14.79 25.05
CA ARG A 360 -41.05 14.09 23.76
C ARG A 360 -40.39 14.95 22.67
N GLN A 361 -40.57 16.28 22.72
CA GLN A 361 -39.90 17.19 21.79
C GLN A 361 -38.40 17.31 22.08
N VAL A 362 -38.00 17.33 23.36
CA VAL A 362 -36.59 17.31 23.79
C VAL A 362 -35.93 16.02 23.32
N GLU A 363 -36.52 14.85 23.56
CA GLU A 363 -36.01 13.55 23.09
C GLU A 363 -35.80 13.54 21.57
N ARG A 364 -36.83 13.95 20.80
CA ARG A 364 -36.74 14.04 19.34
C ARG A 364 -35.69 15.05 18.87
N ALA A 365 -35.50 16.16 19.61
CA ALA A 365 -34.48 17.15 19.30
C ALA A 365 -33.09 16.57 19.55
N LEU A 366 -32.90 15.81 20.64
CA LEU A 366 -31.66 15.11 20.93
C LEU A 366 -31.32 14.08 19.85
N ASP A 367 -32.28 13.25 19.43
CA ASP A 367 -32.09 12.28 18.35
C ASP A 367 -31.68 12.94 17.03
N ARG A 368 -32.41 13.99 16.61
CA ARG A 368 -32.07 14.77 15.41
C ARG A 368 -30.68 15.39 15.50
N THR A 369 -30.30 15.83 16.70
CA THR A 369 -28.99 16.43 16.94
C THR A 369 -27.88 15.39 16.86
N ALA A 370 -28.11 14.18 17.38
CA ALA A 370 -27.19 13.06 17.26
C ALA A 370 -26.99 12.61 15.81
N ASP A 371 -28.04 12.60 14.99
CA ASP A 371 -27.92 12.29 13.56
C ASP A 371 -27.16 13.39 12.80
N ASN A 372 -27.44 14.67 13.09
CA ASN A 372 -26.71 15.79 12.49
C ASN A 372 -25.23 15.82 12.91
N MET A 373 -24.94 15.42 14.14
CA MET A 373 -23.57 15.31 14.66
C MET A 373 -22.76 14.30 13.85
N ARG A 374 -23.32 13.14 13.50
CA ARG A 374 -22.64 12.11 12.70
C ARG A 374 -22.12 12.63 11.36
N LEU A 375 -22.85 13.55 10.72
CA LEU A 375 -22.44 14.18 9.46
C LEU A 375 -21.21 15.10 9.62
N LYS A 376 -20.97 15.64 10.81
CA LYS A 376 -19.87 16.59 11.08
C LYS A 376 -18.61 15.91 11.67
N CYS A 377 -18.70 14.63 12.03
CA CYS A 377 -17.64 13.87 12.69
C CYS A 377 -16.42 13.55 11.82
N SER A 378 -16.50 13.70 10.50
CA SER A 378 -15.40 13.36 9.58
C SER A 378 -14.91 14.57 8.80
N CYS A 379 -13.61 14.59 8.50
CA CYS A 379 -13.02 15.52 7.54
C CYS A 379 -12.93 14.86 6.17
N THR A 380 -13.04 15.66 5.11
CA THR A 380 -12.75 15.24 3.73
C THR A 380 -11.23 15.26 3.46
N GLU A 381 -10.76 14.60 2.40
CA GLU A 381 -9.32 14.61 2.08
C GLU A 381 -8.80 15.99 1.64
N GLU A 382 -9.65 16.85 1.08
CA GLU A 382 -9.29 18.20 0.63
C GLU A 382 -9.06 19.15 1.82
N GLU A 383 -9.81 18.98 2.90
CA GLU A 383 -9.71 19.79 4.13
C GLU A 383 -8.45 19.52 4.96
N VAL A 384 -7.71 18.43 4.67
CA VAL A 384 -6.63 17.95 5.54
C VAL A 384 -5.26 18.24 4.97
N GLU A 385 -4.48 19.02 5.71
CA GLU A 385 -3.06 19.24 5.45
C GLU A 385 -2.15 18.34 6.31
N PRO A 386 -0.95 17.96 5.80
CA PRO A 386 0.01 17.19 6.57
C PRO A 386 0.54 18.02 7.76
N LEU A 387 0.37 17.50 8.98
CA LEU A 387 0.83 18.16 10.21
C LEU A 387 2.34 18.03 10.36
N ASN A 388 3.03 18.95 11.02
CA ASN A 388 4.41 18.71 11.43
C ASN A 388 4.45 17.77 12.65
N LYS A 389 5.66 17.43 13.15
CA LYS A 389 5.82 16.53 14.30
C LYS A 389 5.20 17.12 15.58
N TYR A 390 5.43 18.40 15.84
CA TYR A 390 4.99 19.07 17.06
C TYR A 390 3.46 19.24 17.08
N GLN A 391 2.86 19.68 15.97
CA GLN A 391 1.41 19.76 15.78
C GLN A 391 0.73 18.40 15.94
N GLU A 392 1.36 17.31 15.49
CA GLU A 392 0.81 15.97 15.69
C GLU A 392 0.81 15.56 17.17
N GLU A 393 1.87 15.91 17.91
CA GLU A 393 1.94 15.71 19.36
C GLU A 393 0.90 16.59 20.09
N ASP A 394 0.75 17.85 19.71
CA ASP A 394 -0.21 18.78 20.31
C ASP A 394 -1.66 18.37 20.04
N LEU A 395 -1.99 18.02 18.79
CA LEU A 395 -3.32 17.48 18.45
C LEU A 395 -3.61 16.20 19.24
N GLN A 396 -2.61 15.34 19.45
CA GLN A 396 -2.78 14.14 20.25
C GLN A 396 -3.06 14.45 21.72
N ARG A 397 -2.40 15.47 22.29
CA ARG A 397 -2.68 15.94 23.65
C ARG A 397 -4.10 16.49 23.76
N GLU A 398 -4.50 17.40 22.86
CA GLU A 398 -5.86 17.96 22.89
C GLU A 398 -6.96 16.91 22.66
N LEU A 399 -6.73 15.92 21.79
CA LEU A 399 -7.67 14.81 21.60
C LEU A 399 -7.79 13.95 22.87
N HIS A 400 -6.69 13.73 23.59
CA HIS A 400 -6.74 12.99 24.85
C HIS A 400 -7.51 13.77 25.93
N ASP A 401 -7.32 15.08 26.01
CA ASP A 401 -8.06 15.93 26.95
C ASP A 401 -9.56 15.98 26.60
N LEU A 402 -9.91 16.10 25.32
CA LEU A 402 -11.30 15.99 24.86
C LEU A 402 -11.91 14.63 25.21
N HIS A 403 -11.15 13.54 25.04
CA HIS A 403 -11.62 12.21 25.42
C HIS A 403 -11.92 12.12 26.92
N ARG A 404 -11.07 12.71 27.76
CA ARG A 404 -11.30 12.77 29.21
C ARG A 404 -12.58 13.54 29.54
N GLN A 405 -12.78 14.71 28.90
CA GLN A 405 -14.00 15.50 29.07
C GLN A 405 -15.27 14.74 28.64
N ILE A 406 -15.20 13.95 27.55
CA ILE A 406 -16.31 13.10 27.12
C ILE A 406 -16.68 12.10 28.22
N VAL A 407 -15.69 11.41 28.79
CA VAL A 407 -15.90 10.43 29.86
C VAL A 407 -16.46 11.10 31.12
N ASP A 408 -15.96 12.28 31.47
CA ASP A 408 -16.43 13.04 32.63
C ASP A 408 -17.90 13.46 32.47
N ILE A 409 -18.28 14.00 31.31
CA ILE A 409 -19.66 14.43 31.04
C ILE A 409 -20.60 13.21 30.95
N GLN A 410 -20.13 12.08 30.40
CA GLN A 410 -20.92 10.85 30.33
C GLN A 410 -21.42 10.40 31.71
N GLY A 411 -20.59 10.55 32.75
CA GLY A 411 -20.97 10.26 34.13
C GLY A 411 -21.96 11.25 34.76
N MET A 412 -22.18 12.41 34.15
CA MET A 412 -23.10 13.46 34.60
C MET A 412 -24.41 13.51 33.80
N LEU A 413 -24.56 12.68 32.76
CA LEU A 413 -25.78 12.61 31.98
C LEU A 413 -26.93 12.04 32.84
N PRO A 414 -28.14 12.60 32.73
CA PRO A 414 -29.28 12.15 33.51
C PRO A 414 -29.62 10.69 33.19
N SER A 415 -29.78 9.87 34.23
CA SER A 415 -30.44 8.57 34.17
C SER A 415 -31.96 8.77 34.03
N GLU A 416 -32.68 7.81 33.44
CA GLU A 416 -34.10 7.87 33.02
C GLU A 416 -35.13 8.34 34.07
N ASP A 417 -34.74 8.57 35.33
CA ASP A 417 -35.61 8.88 36.48
C ASP A 417 -35.99 10.37 36.64
N VAL A 418 -35.97 11.19 35.57
CA VAL A 418 -36.22 12.65 35.66
C VAL A 418 -37.67 12.99 36.05
N LEU A 419 -38.58 12.01 36.10
CA LEU A 419 -39.95 12.20 36.56
C LEU A 419 -40.24 11.27 37.74
N CYS A 420 -39.95 11.74 38.95
CA CYS A 420 -40.53 11.11 40.13
C CYS A 420 -42.04 11.42 40.14
N SER A 421 -42.83 10.54 39.52
CA SER A 421 -44.30 10.64 39.48
C SER A 421 -44.90 10.81 40.87
N ASP A 422 -44.21 10.29 41.88
CA ASP A 422 -44.67 10.21 43.25
C ASP A 422 -44.67 11.59 43.93
N GLU A 423 -43.61 12.40 43.75
CA GLU A 423 -43.55 13.77 44.29
C GLU A 423 -44.58 14.68 43.62
N MET A 424 -44.70 14.59 42.30
CA MET A 424 -45.69 15.33 41.53
C MET A 424 -47.12 14.96 41.95
N HIS A 425 -47.37 13.66 42.17
CA HIS A 425 -48.65 13.16 42.66
C HIS A 425 -48.96 13.68 44.05
N GLU A 426 -48.01 13.65 44.99
CA GLU A 426 -48.16 14.13 46.36
C GLU A 426 -48.49 15.63 46.41
N ILE A 427 -47.76 16.46 45.66
CA ILE A 427 -48.02 17.91 45.58
C ILE A 427 -49.40 18.18 44.98
N SER A 428 -49.82 17.41 43.97
CA SER A 428 -51.14 17.54 43.36
C SER A 428 -52.28 17.11 44.30
N GLU A 429 -52.07 16.07 45.11
CA GLU A 429 -53.02 15.60 46.12
C GLU A 429 -53.20 16.63 47.24
N ASN A 430 -52.12 17.30 47.63
CA ASN A 430 -52.18 18.41 48.58
C ASN A 430 -53.08 19.55 48.07
N VAL A 431 -53.05 19.88 46.78
CA VAL A 431 -53.97 20.87 46.19
C VAL A 431 -55.41 20.34 46.21
N ARG A 432 -55.62 19.07 45.83
CA ARG A 432 -56.94 18.42 45.83
C ARG A 432 -57.60 18.43 47.21
N GLN A 433 -56.86 18.05 48.26
CA GLN A 433 -57.34 18.09 49.64
C GLN A 433 -57.72 19.51 50.07
N SER A 434 -56.97 20.51 49.64
CA SER A 434 -57.27 21.92 49.91
C SER A 434 -58.52 22.43 49.20
N LEU A 435 -58.85 21.88 48.03
CA LEU A 435 -60.07 22.21 47.28
C LEU A 435 -61.32 21.56 47.88
N LEU A 436 -61.20 20.31 48.36
CA LEU A 436 -62.29 19.58 49.02
C LEU A 436 -62.72 20.22 50.35
N GLY A 437 -61.79 20.82 51.10
CA GLY A 437 -62.05 21.44 52.39
C GLY A 437 -62.61 22.88 52.34
N ARG A 438 -63.02 23.39 51.18
CA ARG A 438 -63.43 24.79 51.01
C ARG A 438 -64.87 25.05 51.43
N VAL A 439 -65.11 26.22 52.02
CA VAL A 439 -66.46 26.65 52.39
C VAL A 439 -67.25 27.04 51.13
N MET A 440 -68.42 26.42 50.97
CA MET A 440 -69.38 26.71 49.89
C MET A 440 -70.17 27.99 50.14
N LYS A 441 -70.54 28.71 49.05
CA LYS A 441 -71.33 29.95 49.12
C LYS A 441 -72.65 29.81 49.88
N GLY A 442 -73.44 28.77 49.60
CA GLY A 442 -74.74 28.55 50.25
C GLY A 442 -74.62 28.36 51.77
N PRO A 443 -73.89 27.33 52.23
CA PRO A 443 -73.65 27.09 53.65
C PRO A 443 -72.97 28.26 54.38
N ALA A 444 -72.06 29.00 53.74
CA ALA A 444 -71.43 30.18 54.34
C ALA A 444 -72.46 31.30 54.64
N ILE A 445 -73.33 31.58 53.67
CA ILE A 445 -74.38 32.60 53.82
C ILE A 445 -75.39 32.15 54.88
N ILE A 446 -75.79 30.88 54.88
CA ILE A 446 -76.71 30.32 55.88
C ILE A 446 -76.09 30.35 57.28
N SER A 447 -74.82 29.96 57.43
CA SER A 447 -74.12 30.01 58.71
C SER A 447 -73.97 31.45 59.22
N PHE A 448 -73.65 32.40 58.34
CA PHE A 448 -73.57 33.82 58.70
C PHE A 448 -74.95 34.38 59.14
N ILE A 449 -76.03 34.00 58.46
CA ILE A 449 -77.41 34.37 58.84
C ILE A 449 -77.77 33.75 60.20
N ILE A 450 -77.47 32.47 60.41
CA ILE A 450 -77.73 31.77 61.68
C ILE A 450 -76.95 32.40 62.83
N VAL A 451 -75.65 32.69 62.65
CA VAL A 451 -74.82 33.35 63.66
C VAL A 451 -75.32 34.77 63.95
N SER A 452 -75.71 35.51 62.91
CA SER A 452 -76.30 36.85 63.08
C SER A 452 -77.63 36.81 63.82
N LEU A 453 -78.48 35.82 63.53
CA LEU A 453 -79.73 35.57 64.25
C LEU A 453 -79.47 35.13 65.70
N LEU A 454 -78.50 34.25 65.95
CA LEU A 454 -78.12 33.82 67.30
C LEU A 454 -77.60 34.99 68.15
N ILE A 455 -76.77 35.87 67.58
CA ILE A 455 -76.31 37.10 68.25
C ILE A 455 -77.53 37.99 68.57
N LEU A 456 -78.47 38.13 67.63
CA LEU A 456 -79.69 38.92 67.81
C LEU A 456 -80.62 38.31 68.89
N PHE A 457 -80.80 36.99 68.91
CA PHE A 457 -81.58 36.27 69.92
C PHE A 457 -80.90 36.28 71.30
N SER A 458 -79.56 36.22 71.36
CA SER A 458 -78.81 36.31 72.61
C SER A 458 -78.91 37.68 73.27
N ALA A 459 -79.12 38.73 72.47
CA ALA A 459 -79.34 40.10 72.93
C ALA A 459 -80.82 40.42 73.26
N LEU A 460 -81.74 39.47 73.02
CA LEU A 460 -83.19 39.63 73.20
C LEU A 460 -83.63 39.77 74.67
N PRO A 461 -83.04 39.05 75.66
CA PRO A 461 -83.34 39.26 77.07
C PRO A 461 -82.98 40.68 77.55
N ALA A 462 -81.87 41.23 77.05
CA ALA A 462 -81.45 42.60 77.33
C ALA A 462 -82.41 43.65 76.72
N PHE A 463 -82.99 43.34 75.56
CA PHE A 463 -84.03 44.17 74.92
C PHE A 463 -85.36 44.16 75.72
N ILE A 464 -85.75 43.02 76.29
CA ILE A 464 -86.95 42.91 77.14
C ILE A 464 -86.78 43.69 78.45
N GLN A 465 -85.59 43.65 79.07
CA GLN A 465 -85.27 44.47 80.25
C GLN A 465 -85.32 45.98 79.94
N TRP A 466 -84.86 46.39 78.76
CA TRP A 466 -84.93 47.79 78.30
C TRP A 466 -86.38 48.30 78.17
N LEU A 467 -87.30 47.46 77.69
CA LEU A 467 -88.73 47.79 77.55
C LEU A 467 -89.43 48.07 78.90
N GLN A 468 -88.86 47.60 80.01
CA GLN A 468 -89.45 47.71 81.35
C GLN A 468 -88.90 48.87 82.20
N PHE A 469 -87.69 49.39 81.95
CA PHE A 469 -86.98 50.27 82.91
C PHE A 469 -86.43 51.63 82.44
N GLY A 470 -86.73 52.10 81.22
CA GLY A 470 -86.56 53.52 80.87
C GLY A 470 -85.51 53.87 79.81
N ARG A 471 -85.60 55.13 79.35
CA ARG A 471 -85.44 55.55 77.95
C ARG A 471 -84.10 56.22 77.62
N GLU A 472 -82.99 55.78 78.22
CA GLU A 472 -81.64 56.24 77.88
C GLU A 472 -80.83 55.03 77.39
N SER A 473 -80.38 55.04 76.12
CA SER A 473 -79.41 54.09 75.48
C SER A 473 -79.90 53.03 74.44
N ILE A 474 -80.94 53.29 73.64
CA ILE A 474 -81.24 52.47 72.43
C ILE A 474 -80.01 52.37 71.50
N LEU A 475 -79.26 53.46 71.36
CA LEU A 475 -78.07 53.52 70.52
C LEU A 475 -76.94 52.59 71.02
N ALA A 476 -76.80 52.40 72.34
CA ALA A 476 -75.79 51.50 72.90
C ALA A 476 -76.11 50.04 72.58
N TRP A 477 -77.37 49.62 72.69
CA TRP A 477 -77.80 48.26 72.35
C TRP A 477 -77.61 47.95 70.85
N ILE A 478 -78.05 48.86 69.97
CA ILE A 478 -77.84 48.72 68.52
C ILE A 478 -76.33 48.66 68.21
N SER A 479 -75.51 49.45 68.89
CA SER A 479 -74.06 49.46 68.68
C SER A 479 -73.38 48.15 69.09
N ILE A 480 -73.81 47.49 70.17
CA ILE A 480 -73.23 46.22 70.63
C ILE A 480 -73.59 45.07 69.69
N VAL A 481 -74.84 45.00 69.23
CA VAL A 481 -75.28 43.98 68.26
C VAL A 481 -74.60 44.22 66.90
N ALA A 482 -74.52 45.47 66.44
CA ALA A 482 -73.82 45.83 65.21
C ALA A 482 -72.32 45.50 65.29
N LEU A 483 -71.67 45.79 66.43
CA LEU A 483 -70.26 45.46 66.66
C LEU A 483 -70.03 43.95 66.71
N GLY A 484 -70.92 43.18 67.33
CA GLY A 484 -70.85 41.72 67.39
C GLY A 484 -70.99 41.07 66.00
N VAL A 485 -71.95 41.52 65.19
CA VAL A 485 -72.12 41.06 63.79
C VAL A 485 -70.92 41.47 62.94
N LEU A 486 -70.38 42.68 63.14
CA LEU A 486 -69.19 43.17 62.43
C LEU A 486 -67.93 42.36 62.78
N LEU A 487 -67.71 42.05 64.06
CA LEU A 487 -66.59 41.21 64.49
C LEU A 487 -66.72 39.77 63.96
N ALA A 488 -67.91 39.18 63.99
CA ALA A 488 -68.18 37.87 63.40
C ALA A 488 -67.96 37.87 61.87
N GLY A 489 -68.38 38.94 61.19
CA GLY A 489 -68.14 39.15 59.77
C GLY A 489 -66.65 39.28 59.43
N LEU A 490 -65.90 40.06 60.20
CA LEU A 490 -64.45 40.19 60.04
C LEU A 490 -63.71 38.87 60.29
N ALA A 491 -64.10 38.10 61.31
CA ALA A 491 -63.52 36.78 61.58
C ALA A 491 -63.82 35.79 60.45
N ALA A 492 -65.04 35.78 59.91
CA ALA A 492 -65.42 34.94 58.77
C ALA A 492 -64.66 35.31 57.49
N ILE A 493 -64.52 36.61 57.19
CA ILE A 493 -63.70 37.09 56.06
C ILE A 493 -62.24 36.71 56.27
N GLY A 494 -61.70 36.87 57.48
CA GLY A 494 -60.33 36.46 57.84
C GLY A 494 -60.08 34.97 57.60
N ALA A 495 -61.02 34.10 57.98
CA ALA A 495 -60.94 32.67 57.74
C ALA A 495 -60.99 32.33 56.22
N LEU A 496 -61.83 33.00 55.44
CA LEU A 496 -61.91 32.82 53.99
C LEU A 496 -60.65 33.30 53.26
N VAL A 497 -60.09 34.42 53.67
CA VAL A 497 -58.81 34.94 53.15
C VAL A 497 -57.67 33.98 53.49
N SER A 498 -57.63 33.45 54.71
CA SER A 498 -56.64 32.44 55.13
C SER A 498 -56.75 31.15 54.31
N GLN A 499 -57.96 30.64 54.07
CA GLN A 499 -58.17 29.47 53.19
C GLN A 499 -57.73 29.74 51.74
N LYS A 500 -58.03 30.92 51.20
CA LYS A 500 -57.61 31.31 49.84
C LYS A 500 -56.08 31.47 49.75
N ALA A 501 -55.43 32.05 50.77
CA ALA A 501 -53.98 32.15 50.84
C ALA A 501 -53.32 30.76 50.92
N LYS A 502 -53.87 29.83 51.70
CA LYS A 502 -53.39 28.44 51.78
C LYS A 502 -53.52 27.69 50.46
N LEU A 503 -54.63 27.88 49.74
CA LEU A 503 -54.82 27.30 48.40
C LEU A 503 -53.81 27.86 47.39
N ASN A 504 -53.65 29.19 47.34
CA ASN A 504 -52.69 29.84 46.45
C ASN A 504 -51.27 29.35 46.74
N SER A 505 -50.87 29.25 48.02
CA SER A 505 -49.56 28.73 48.39
C SER A 505 -49.32 27.29 47.91
N ARG A 506 -50.36 26.42 47.92
CA ARG A 506 -50.26 25.04 47.41
C ARG A 506 -50.18 25.01 45.87
N ILE A 507 -50.97 25.83 45.18
CA ILE A 507 -50.89 25.99 43.71
C ILE A 507 -49.52 26.53 43.31
N ASP A 508 -48.98 27.52 44.03
CA ASP A 508 -47.63 28.07 43.80
C ASP A 508 -46.55 27.01 44.04
N SER A 509 -46.77 26.07 44.96
CA SER A 509 -45.83 24.96 45.19
C SER A 509 -45.85 23.96 44.04
N TYR A 510 -47.01 23.65 43.47
CA TYR A 510 -47.13 22.88 42.23
C TYR A 510 -46.48 23.59 41.03
N ASN A 511 -46.75 24.89 40.85
CA ASN A 511 -46.17 25.68 39.76
C ASN A 511 -44.64 25.80 39.86
N ARG A 512 -44.10 25.92 41.09
CA ARG A 512 -42.64 25.89 41.33
C ARG A 512 -42.03 24.54 40.97
N TYR A 513 -42.71 23.44 41.29
CA TYR A 513 -42.26 22.09 40.91
C TYR A 513 -42.19 21.95 39.38
N ILE A 514 -43.27 22.28 38.66
CA ILE A 514 -43.30 22.22 37.19
C ILE A 514 -42.23 23.11 36.56
N THR A 515 -42.04 24.32 37.07
CA THR A 515 -40.97 25.23 36.60
C THR A 515 -39.58 24.65 36.86
N GLY A 516 -39.40 23.96 37.99
CA GLY A 516 -38.18 23.22 38.33
C GLY A 516 -37.87 22.13 37.30
N VAL A 517 -38.85 21.31 36.92
CA VAL A 517 -38.70 20.27 35.90
C VAL A 517 -38.29 20.87 34.55
N TYR A 518 -38.93 21.96 34.10
CA TYR A 518 -38.52 22.65 32.87
C TYR A 518 -37.08 23.20 32.94
N SER A 519 -36.65 23.73 34.08
CA SER A 519 -35.28 24.22 34.26
C SER A 519 -34.24 23.09 34.21
N GLN A 520 -34.61 21.92 34.75
CA GLN A 520 -33.78 20.72 34.69
C GLN A 520 -33.66 20.20 33.26
N LEU A 521 -34.76 20.13 32.50
CA LEU A 521 -34.74 19.74 31.09
C LEU A 521 -33.82 20.64 30.23
N VAL A 522 -33.82 21.95 30.46
CA VAL A 522 -32.92 22.88 29.75
C VAL A 522 -31.46 22.63 30.12
N LYS A 523 -31.17 22.40 31.40
CA LYS A 523 -29.82 22.09 31.88
C LYS A 523 -29.30 20.78 31.28
N GLU A 524 -30.13 19.75 31.26
CA GLU A 524 -29.79 18.43 30.70
C GLU A 524 -29.55 18.51 29.20
N ALA A 525 -30.38 19.24 28.45
CA ALA A 525 -30.15 19.48 27.02
C ALA A 525 -28.83 20.23 26.76
N GLY A 526 -28.44 21.17 27.63
CA GLY A 526 -27.13 21.82 27.58
C GLY A 526 -25.99 20.83 27.76
N ASN A 527 -26.05 19.96 28.78
CA ASN A 527 -25.06 18.92 29.01
C ASN A 527 -24.93 17.95 27.82
N TYR A 528 -26.05 17.55 27.22
CA TYR A 528 -26.05 16.73 26.00
C TYR A 528 -25.44 17.47 24.80
N SER A 529 -25.70 18.77 24.65
CA SER A 529 -25.10 19.61 23.62
C SER A 529 -23.57 19.63 23.73
N ASP A 530 -23.04 19.84 24.94
CA ASP A 530 -21.60 19.84 25.22
C ASP A 530 -20.98 18.46 24.96
N TYR A 531 -21.66 17.40 25.42
CA TYR A 531 -21.25 16.01 25.19
C TYR A 531 -21.12 15.68 23.70
N MET A 532 -22.16 15.99 22.90
CA MET A 532 -22.18 15.72 21.47
C MET A 532 -21.15 16.59 20.72
N SER A 533 -20.95 17.84 21.14
CA SER A 533 -19.92 18.73 20.58
C SER A 533 -18.51 18.19 20.83
N ASN A 534 -18.23 17.69 22.04
CA ASN A 534 -16.94 17.09 22.38
C ASN A 534 -16.67 15.80 21.60
N ILE A 535 -17.67 14.90 21.48
CA ILE A 535 -17.51 13.69 20.66
C ILE A 535 -17.30 14.06 19.18
N ALA A 536 -18.06 15.02 18.64
CA ALA A 536 -17.91 15.44 17.25
C ALA A 536 -16.51 16.00 17.00
N SER A 537 -16.03 16.87 17.89
CA SER A 537 -14.68 17.45 17.85
C SER A 537 -13.59 16.38 17.96
N HIS A 538 -13.72 15.43 18.90
CA HIS A 538 -12.78 14.33 19.06
C HIS A 538 -12.74 13.42 17.82
N SER A 539 -13.90 13.07 17.26
CA SER A 539 -14.02 12.23 16.08
C SER A 539 -13.43 12.93 14.84
N ARG A 540 -13.73 14.22 14.67
CA ARG A 540 -13.23 15.05 13.56
C ARG A 540 -11.71 15.21 13.64
N GLY A 541 -11.15 15.55 14.81
CA GLY A 541 -9.71 15.64 14.99
C GLY A 541 -8.99 14.29 14.84
N SER A 542 -9.61 13.19 15.27
CA SER A 542 -9.09 11.83 15.02
C SER A 542 -9.07 11.47 13.52
N SER A 543 -10.13 11.85 12.79
CA SER A 543 -10.21 11.70 11.33
C SER A 543 -9.12 12.50 10.64
N TYR A 544 -8.95 13.77 11.03
CA TYR A 544 -7.91 14.66 10.51
C TYR A 544 -6.52 14.03 10.69
N ARG A 545 -6.19 13.58 11.92
CA ARG A 545 -4.90 12.95 12.23
C ARG A 545 -4.63 11.73 11.36
N ARG A 546 -5.64 10.87 11.16
CA ARG A 546 -5.51 9.65 10.34
C ARG A 546 -5.22 9.99 8.88
N LEU A 547 -5.96 10.93 8.29
CA LEU A 547 -5.77 11.38 6.92
C LEU A 547 -4.42 12.08 6.72
N SER A 548 -4.03 12.91 7.70
CA SER A 548 -2.73 13.58 7.72
C SER A 548 -1.56 12.57 7.71
N LYS A 549 -1.63 11.53 8.56
CA LYS A 549 -0.66 10.41 8.54
C LYS A 549 -0.59 9.70 7.20
N ARG A 550 -1.75 9.43 6.58
CA ARG A 550 -1.82 8.80 5.26
C ARG A 550 -1.12 9.65 4.21
N LYS A 551 -1.39 10.96 4.17
CA LYS A 551 -0.72 11.91 3.25
C LYS A 551 0.79 11.98 3.48
N LYS A 552 1.26 12.01 4.73
CA LYS A 552 2.69 11.93 5.05
C LYS A 552 3.34 10.65 4.54
N HIS A 553 2.68 9.51 4.71
CA HIS A 553 3.21 8.22 4.25
C HIS A 553 3.35 8.20 2.72
N ILE A 554 2.34 8.72 2.00
CA ILE A 554 2.41 8.87 0.54
C ILE A 554 3.59 9.77 0.15
N ALA A 555 3.71 10.95 0.76
CA ALA A 555 4.81 11.88 0.50
C ALA A 555 6.19 11.27 0.83
N TYR A 556 6.31 10.48 1.91
CA TYR A 556 7.53 9.77 2.26
C TYR A 556 7.86 8.65 1.25
N SER A 557 6.85 7.93 0.76
CA SER A 557 7.03 6.90 -0.26
C SER A 557 7.49 7.50 -1.59
N GLU A 558 6.91 8.63 -2.01
CA GLU A 558 7.35 9.40 -3.18
C GLU A 558 8.76 9.94 -2.98
N TYR A 559 9.09 10.44 -1.79
CA TYR A 559 10.44 10.89 -1.45
C TYR A 559 11.46 9.76 -1.55
N SER A 560 11.15 8.58 -1.00
CA SER A 560 12.01 7.39 -1.08
C SER A 560 12.19 6.92 -2.54
N ALA A 561 11.11 6.89 -3.32
CA ALA A 561 11.15 6.53 -4.74
C ALA A 561 12.03 7.52 -5.52
N ASN A 562 11.85 8.83 -5.32
CA ASN A 562 12.70 9.87 -5.90
C ASN A 562 14.19 9.64 -5.58
N HIS A 563 14.54 9.29 -4.33
CA HIS A 563 15.92 8.96 -3.96
C HIS A 563 16.44 7.68 -4.61
N GLN A 564 15.60 6.66 -4.78
CA GLN A 564 15.98 5.43 -5.47
C GLN A 564 16.31 5.71 -6.95
N HIS A 565 15.46 6.49 -7.64
CA HIS A 565 15.72 6.92 -9.01
C HIS A 565 16.97 7.82 -9.09
N MET A 566 17.17 8.73 -8.13
CA MET A 566 18.37 9.56 -8.05
C MET A 566 19.66 8.71 -7.98
N ARG A 567 19.66 7.65 -7.16
CA ARG A 567 20.80 6.72 -7.06
C ARG A 567 21.01 5.97 -8.37
N ALA A 568 19.95 5.46 -9.00
CA ALA A 568 20.03 4.74 -10.26
C ALA A 568 20.55 5.63 -11.40
N ILE A 569 20.08 6.88 -11.49
CA ILE A 569 20.54 7.86 -12.48
C ILE A 569 22.02 8.16 -12.30
N ASN A 570 22.46 8.46 -11.07
CA ASN A 570 23.87 8.73 -10.80
C ASN A 570 24.76 7.50 -11.08
N GLY A 571 24.27 6.30 -10.77
CA GLY A 571 24.95 5.04 -11.09
C GLY A 571 25.12 4.84 -12.60
N LEU A 572 24.05 5.05 -13.38
CA LEU A 572 24.11 4.91 -14.84
C LEU A 572 24.96 6.00 -15.51
N LEU A 573 24.86 7.25 -15.08
CA LEU A 573 25.75 8.33 -15.53
C LEU A 573 27.22 8.02 -15.22
N GLY A 574 27.51 7.43 -14.05
CA GLY A 574 28.85 6.96 -13.70
C GLY A 574 29.37 5.88 -14.65
N ARG A 575 28.50 4.91 -15.01
CA ARG A 575 28.82 3.86 -16.00
C ARG A 575 29.02 4.44 -17.40
N LEU A 576 28.16 5.35 -17.85
CA LEU A 576 28.31 6.02 -19.15
C LEU A 576 29.64 6.77 -19.24
N LYS A 577 30.05 7.49 -18.18
CA LYS A 577 31.38 8.13 -18.12
C LYS A 577 32.52 7.13 -18.24
N LYS A 578 32.39 5.99 -17.57
CA LYS A 578 33.36 4.90 -17.58
C LYS A 578 33.51 4.31 -18.99
N TRP A 579 32.40 3.96 -19.64
CA TRP A 579 32.37 3.44 -21.01
C TRP A 579 32.82 4.50 -22.04
N SER A 580 32.43 5.76 -21.88
CA SER A 580 32.87 6.85 -22.77
C SER A 580 34.39 7.02 -22.73
N ARG A 581 34.98 6.95 -21.53
CA ARG A 581 36.44 6.96 -21.37
C ARG A 581 37.10 5.74 -22.02
N ALA A 582 36.48 4.57 -21.92
CA ALA A 582 37.01 3.32 -22.46
C ALA A 582 37.11 3.34 -23.99
N PHE A 583 36.13 3.93 -24.67
CA PHE A 583 36.11 4.06 -26.13
C PHE A 583 36.58 5.43 -26.65
N TYR A 584 37.11 6.30 -25.79
CA TYR A 584 37.54 7.67 -26.14
C TYR A 584 36.44 8.54 -26.79
N LEU A 585 35.19 8.38 -26.34
CA LEU A 585 34.03 9.11 -26.85
C LEU A 585 33.98 10.54 -26.30
N ASP A 586 33.58 11.50 -27.15
CA ASP A 586 33.35 12.90 -26.76
C ASP A 586 31.89 13.11 -26.34
N VAL A 587 31.58 12.79 -25.08
CA VAL A 587 30.23 12.91 -24.49
C VAL A 587 30.23 13.98 -23.42
N ASP A 588 29.35 14.98 -23.57
CA ASP A 588 29.15 16.02 -22.58
C ASP A 588 28.22 15.55 -21.46
N PHE A 589 28.78 15.47 -20.24
CA PHE A 589 28.04 15.14 -19.01
C PHE A 589 27.67 16.36 -18.16
N THR A 590 27.88 17.57 -18.67
CA THR A 590 27.78 18.84 -17.94
C THR A 590 26.73 19.80 -18.50
N SER A 591 26.28 19.59 -19.74
CA SER A 591 25.24 20.37 -20.40
C SER A 591 23.96 20.45 -19.56
N ARG A 592 23.60 21.66 -19.12
CA ARG A 592 22.38 21.92 -18.33
C ARG A 592 21.23 22.43 -19.19
N GLN A 593 21.10 21.99 -20.42
CA GLN A 593 20.00 22.43 -21.28
C GLN A 593 18.88 21.37 -21.27
N PRO A 594 17.92 21.45 -20.33
CA PRO A 594 16.70 20.68 -20.48
C PRO A 594 15.94 21.25 -21.66
N GLU A 595 15.98 20.55 -22.79
CA GLU A 595 15.20 20.93 -23.96
C GLU A 595 13.69 20.80 -23.68
N VAL A 596 13.30 19.87 -22.79
CA VAL A 596 11.89 19.63 -22.42
C VAL A 596 11.77 19.21 -20.96
N ARG A 597 10.70 19.67 -20.28
CA ARG A 597 10.33 19.15 -18.96
C ARG A 597 9.88 17.70 -19.09
N MET A 598 10.78 16.77 -18.78
CA MET A 598 10.48 15.34 -18.81
C MET A 598 9.69 14.94 -17.57
N ASP A 599 8.58 14.24 -17.77
CA ASP A 599 7.83 13.62 -16.69
C ASP A 599 8.46 12.27 -16.36
N VAL A 600 8.94 12.11 -15.12
CA VAL A 600 9.58 10.88 -14.67
C VAL A 600 8.58 10.11 -13.83
N ASP A 601 8.14 8.97 -14.34
CA ASP A 601 7.31 8.05 -13.57
C ASP A 601 8.18 7.39 -12.48
N THR A 602 8.03 7.88 -11.25
CA THR A 602 8.72 7.37 -10.06
C THR A 602 7.99 6.20 -9.41
N SER A 603 6.83 5.78 -9.95
CA SER A 603 6.10 4.62 -9.43
C SER A 603 6.69 3.29 -9.91
N VAL A 604 7.33 3.30 -11.09
CA VAL A 604 7.95 2.13 -11.70
C VAL A 604 9.41 2.00 -11.24
N SER A 605 9.82 0.79 -10.86
CA SER A 605 11.18 0.52 -10.40
C SER A 605 12.24 0.93 -11.44
N PRO A 606 13.45 1.38 -11.04
CA PRO A 606 14.49 1.76 -12.00
C PRO A 606 14.91 0.66 -12.99
N ILE A 607 14.73 -0.61 -12.63
CA ILE A 607 15.13 -1.75 -13.47
C ILE A 607 14.19 -1.92 -14.67
N GLU A 608 12.90 -1.66 -14.46
CA GLU A 608 11.84 -1.81 -15.47
C GLU A 608 11.56 -0.51 -16.23
N ASN A 609 12.07 0.61 -15.72
CA ASN A 609 11.78 1.93 -16.27
C ASN A 609 12.62 2.21 -17.54
N LYS A 610 11.94 2.51 -18.64
CA LYS A 610 12.54 2.81 -19.95
C LYS A 610 13.51 4.00 -19.94
N LEU A 611 13.41 4.88 -18.94
CA LEU A 611 14.35 5.99 -18.74
C LEU A 611 15.82 5.54 -18.76
N TYR A 612 16.09 4.32 -18.26
CA TYR A 612 17.43 3.77 -18.08
C TYR A 612 17.92 2.89 -19.26
N ALA A 613 17.13 2.75 -20.33
CA ALA A 613 17.47 1.95 -21.50
C ALA A 613 18.06 2.82 -22.63
N PHE A 614 18.88 2.29 -23.52
CA PHE A 614 19.29 3.02 -24.72
C PHE A 614 18.12 3.17 -25.71
N ASP A 615 18.12 4.28 -26.48
CA ASP A 615 17.11 4.51 -27.51
C ASP A 615 17.28 3.54 -28.67
N VAL A 616 16.19 2.87 -29.03
CA VAL A 616 16.17 1.92 -30.14
C VAL A 616 15.90 2.69 -31.41
N GLY A 617 16.94 2.81 -32.23
CA GLY A 617 16.85 3.43 -33.55
C GLY A 617 16.17 2.53 -34.58
N ARG A 618 16.38 2.84 -35.86
CA ARG A 618 16.05 1.89 -36.93
C ARG A 618 16.99 0.68 -36.83
N PRO A 619 16.52 -0.54 -37.15
CA PRO A 619 17.36 -1.72 -37.14
C PRO A 619 18.62 -1.47 -37.98
N HIS A 620 19.77 -1.65 -37.35
CA HIS A 620 21.08 -1.44 -37.97
C HIS A 620 21.67 -2.79 -38.37
N SER A 621 22.19 -2.89 -39.59
CA SER A 621 22.80 -4.13 -40.10
C SER A 621 24.29 -4.14 -39.75
N VAL A 622 24.71 -5.16 -39.00
CA VAL A 622 26.11 -5.39 -38.62
C VAL A 622 26.68 -6.46 -39.54
N GLU A 623 27.85 -6.20 -40.12
CA GLU A 623 28.52 -7.13 -41.04
C GLU A 623 29.14 -8.33 -40.27
N VAL A 624 29.06 -9.54 -40.84
CA VAL A 624 29.68 -10.75 -40.28
C VAL A 624 30.88 -11.18 -41.15
N ASN A 625 32.08 -11.24 -40.57
CA ASN A 625 33.31 -11.80 -41.19
C ASN A 625 33.70 -11.24 -42.58
N SER A 626 33.21 -10.05 -42.96
CA SER A 626 33.31 -9.52 -44.34
C SER A 626 32.79 -10.48 -45.43
N SER A 627 31.84 -11.35 -45.06
CA SER A 627 31.33 -12.44 -45.90
C SER A 627 30.14 -12.05 -46.78
N GLY A 628 29.65 -10.81 -46.64
CA GLY A 628 28.38 -10.35 -47.22
C GLY A 628 27.14 -10.74 -46.40
N MET A 629 27.29 -11.49 -45.32
CA MET A 629 26.23 -11.73 -44.34
C MET A 629 26.12 -10.56 -43.36
N THR A 630 24.88 -10.25 -42.96
CA THR A 630 24.58 -9.18 -42.00
C THR A 630 23.59 -9.67 -40.94
N VAL A 631 23.77 -9.23 -39.70
CA VAL A 631 22.85 -9.46 -38.58
C VAL A 631 22.19 -8.15 -38.14
N GLU A 632 21.02 -8.22 -37.50
CA GLU A 632 20.33 -7.03 -37.01
C GLU A 632 20.78 -6.68 -35.59
N ALA A 633 21.18 -5.43 -35.37
CA ALA A 633 21.49 -4.89 -34.06
C ALA A 633 20.39 -3.94 -33.56
N LEU A 634 20.08 -4.04 -32.27
CA LEU A 634 19.13 -3.14 -31.59
C LEU A 634 19.67 -1.72 -31.43
N HIS A 635 20.98 -1.60 -31.24
CA HIS A 635 21.69 -0.33 -31.11
C HIS A 635 22.71 -0.23 -32.25
N ASN A 636 23.04 0.96 -32.72
CA ASN A 636 24.00 1.19 -33.79
C ASN A 636 25.46 1.25 -33.28
N PHE A 637 25.82 0.42 -32.30
CA PHE A 637 27.15 0.51 -31.65
C PHE A 637 28.25 -0.25 -32.38
N ALA A 638 27.89 -1.27 -33.15
CA ALA A 638 28.86 -2.11 -33.86
C ALA A 638 28.69 -2.01 -35.36
N ASN A 639 29.82 -1.96 -36.06
CA ASN A 639 29.88 -2.01 -37.53
C ASN A 639 30.04 -3.45 -38.03
N ARG A 640 30.85 -4.24 -37.32
CA ARG A 640 31.20 -5.60 -37.73
C ARG A 640 31.41 -6.50 -36.54
N ILE A 641 30.93 -7.74 -36.65
CA ILE A 641 31.23 -8.86 -35.76
C ILE A 641 32.11 -9.86 -36.51
N GLU A 642 33.24 -10.21 -35.90
CA GLU A 642 34.22 -11.15 -36.43
C GLU A 642 34.17 -12.43 -35.59
N ILE A 643 33.85 -13.54 -36.24
CA ILE A 643 33.76 -14.90 -35.70
C ILE A 643 34.74 -15.75 -36.50
N VAL A 644 35.96 -15.90 -36.00
CA VAL A 644 37.05 -16.60 -36.70
C VAL A 644 37.22 -17.97 -36.08
N GLY A 645 37.28 -19.02 -36.89
CA GLY A 645 37.51 -20.38 -36.38
C GLY A 645 38.96 -20.53 -35.91
N GLU A 646 39.14 -20.99 -34.67
CA GLU A 646 40.46 -21.29 -34.11
C GLU A 646 40.99 -22.62 -34.64
N GLU A 647 42.23 -22.62 -35.12
CA GLU A 647 42.91 -23.82 -35.62
C GLU A 647 43.59 -24.57 -34.46
N LEU A 648 42.78 -25.35 -33.73
CA LEU A 648 43.27 -26.22 -32.66
C LEU A 648 43.61 -27.60 -33.19
N TYR A 649 44.82 -28.06 -32.90
CA TYR A 649 45.31 -29.41 -33.18
C TYR A 649 45.64 -30.10 -31.86
N ASP A 650 45.38 -31.40 -31.77
CA ASP A 650 45.81 -32.18 -30.62
C ASP A 650 47.34 -32.39 -30.75
N ASP A 651 48.12 -31.81 -29.84
CA ASP A 651 49.58 -32.02 -29.78
C ASP A 651 49.84 -33.51 -29.41
N GLU A 652 50.67 -34.23 -30.20
CA GLU A 652 51.03 -35.65 -30.00
C GLU A 652 51.64 -35.95 -28.61
#